data_AF-A0A0H5RAP9-F1
#
_entry.id   AF-A0A0H5RAP9-F1
#
_cell.length_a   1.000
_cell.length_b   1.000
_cell.length_c   1.000
_cell.angle_alpha   90.00
_cell.angle_beta   90.00
_cell.angle_gamma   90.00
#
_symmetry.space_group_name_H-M   'P 1'
#
loop_
_entity.id
_entity.type
_entity.pdbx_description
1 polymer ?
#
loop_
_entity_poly.entity_id
_entity_poly.type
_entity_poly.pdbx_seq_one_letter_code
_entity_poly.pdbx_strand_id
1 'polypeptide(L)'
;FEMSQTKKNSLFDPSFTASDLHADLQAGRFIGFFGGANSPYHALAEAKSGNDLAAIHMTRTKDEYYIDSLDAHLKNPNVQKNWEKIVSIDPWGMWSQRPTIAATTATMYVEELKGLTRDGVVVNDDGGINIIKCAVDHVWNIPGISARLNLDEATIREKLHRYTQSEHIQDTSLKTYLVPIGGVTVYFFGDLNKLADPRTEVAVRVHDECNGSDVFGTDICTCRPYLIFAIQGAVECAQRGGVGIVAYFRKEGRALGECTKFRVYNARKRQDGGDRAETYFMQTESIAGVRDARFQELMPDILVWLGITRIDWLLSMSSEKYDAIRSAGIEVMQRISIPDDLVPESAQIEIMAKVSAGYHTDMISKVDISAEIHTLEAVRERCQRVFDLGLRGELVHFSLDIGALQKAIDAVVASIKEQYPKLDIPCHGRMRHFVVDNVNLATQMSNRWPCDPWEKTRRLVDLVTVASLLDAGAGNDWKYVDADGNVRFRSEGLAIAVLDMFTAGEFSSDKAVFHRVNSLALKNFDISMILKGFQVSKTNPLVGVKGRLGILHRLADALEMSPEFFGSEICRPGNIVDYVRRHVNENNRVSIRVLWRAVIEGLQPVWPTTLSGVRRGDVWSYNPLKTSQPGSDLVPFHKLSQWLLLSIMEPLIDNGIQIDDMHLVTGLAEYRNGGLFIDTGVLTPRNPSSLGNYFDVGSELVVEWRACTICLIDMVAEGIRKKLSLDASTLSLPKVLEGGTWRAGRIIAAQKRKDGSPPIHIRSDGTVF
;
A
#
# COMPACT_ATOMS: atom_id res chain seq x y z
N PHE A 1 -43.42 0.28 1.85
CA PHE A 1 -43.35 -0.44 0.57
C PHE A 1 -42.63 -1.74 0.82
N GLU A 2 -43.35 -2.85 0.69
CA GLU A 2 -42.89 -4.21 1.01
C GLU A 2 -41.63 -4.58 0.24
N MET A 3 -40.66 -5.17 0.93
CA MET A 3 -39.48 -5.80 0.35
C MET A 3 -39.93 -7.00 -0.49
N SER A 4 -39.90 -6.85 -1.81
CA SER A 4 -39.89 -8.01 -2.70
C SER A 4 -38.54 -8.72 -2.54
N GLN A 5 -38.62 -10.03 -2.36
CA GLN A 5 -37.47 -10.94 -2.34
C GLN A 5 -36.69 -10.77 -3.64
N THR A 6 -35.47 -10.24 -3.55
CA THR A 6 -34.53 -10.22 -4.66
C THR A 6 -34.16 -11.66 -5.02
N LYS A 7 -34.60 -12.10 -6.20
CA LYS A 7 -34.05 -13.28 -6.88
C LYS A 7 -32.53 -13.19 -6.83
N LYS A 8 -31.85 -14.28 -6.46
CA LYS A 8 -30.39 -14.42 -6.70
C LYS A 8 -30.16 -14.27 -8.21
N ASN A 9 -29.65 -13.11 -8.62
CA ASN A 9 -29.35 -12.80 -10.01
C ASN A 9 -28.24 -13.75 -10.52
N SER A 10 -28.52 -14.49 -11.59
CA SER A 10 -27.48 -15.23 -12.31
C SER A 10 -26.76 -14.26 -13.23
N LEU A 11 -25.48 -13.96 -12.96
CA LEU A 11 -24.63 -13.10 -13.81
C LEU A 11 -24.23 -13.76 -15.15
N PHE A 12 -24.85 -14.88 -15.49
CA PHE A 12 -24.47 -15.79 -16.56
C PHE A 12 -25.70 -16.56 -17.06
N ASP A 13 -25.75 -16.83 -18.36
CA ASP A 13 -26.74 -17.71 -18.97
C ASP A 13 -26.10 -19.08 -19.29
N PRO A 14 -26.50 -20.17 -18.61
CA PRO A 14 -25.97 -21.50 -18.89
C PRO A 14 -26.40 -22.07 -20.26
N SER A 15 -27.34 -21.44 -20.96
CA SER A 15 -27.86 -21.93 -22.25
C SER A 15 -26.96 -21.62 -23.44
N PHE A 16 -26.01 -20.68 -23.29
CA PHE A 16 -25.01 -20.35 -24.29
C PHE A 16 -23.77 -19.75 -23.62
N THR A 17 -22.68 -20.51 -23.65
CA THR A 17 -21.47 -20.29 -22.85
C THR A 17 -20.35 -19.63 -23.67
N ALA A 18 -19.21 -19.32 -23.04
CA ALA A 18 -18.05 -18.80 -23.77
C ALA A 18 -17.47 -19.84 -24.74
N SER A 19 -17.53 -21.13 -24.39
CA SER A 19 -17.17 -22.22 -25.29
C SER A 19 -18.08 -22.27 -26.52
N ASP A 20 -19.39 -22.08 -26.34
CA ASP A 20 -20.34 -22.04 -27.47
C ASP A 20 -20.09 -20.83 -28.37
N LEU A 21 -19.80 -19.66 -27.78
CA LEU A 21 -19.39 -18.45 -28.49
C LEU A 21 -18.12 -18.69 -29.32
N HIS A 22 -17.11 -19.34 -28.75
CA HIS A 22 -15.90 -19.68 -29.48
C HIS A 22 -16.18 -20.64 -30.65
N ALA A 23 -17.03 -21.64 -30.44
CA ALA A 23 -17.44 -22.57 -31.49
C ALA A 23 -18.22 -21.88 -32.63
N ASP A 24 -19.11 -20.93 -32.30
CA ASP A 24 -19.80 -20.07 -33.27
C ASP A 24 -18.79 -19.29 -34.14
N LEU A 25 -17.75 -18.70 -33.52
CA LEU A 25 -16.70 -17.99 -34.25
C LEU A 25 -15.93 -18.91 -35.21
N GLN A 26 -15.52 -20.11 -34.75
CA GLN A 26 -14.83 -21.07 -35.61
C GLN A 26 -15.71 -21.54 -36.78
N ALA A 27 -17.02 -21.65 -36.56
CA ALA A 27 -17.99 -22.06 -37.56
C ALA A 27 -18.45 -20.93 -38.49
N GLY A 28 -18.02 -19.68 -38.27
CA GLY A 28 -18.50 -18.53 -39.05
C GLY A 28 -19.96 -18.12 -38.74
N ARG A 29 -20.51 -18.54 -37.59
CA ARG A 29 -21.91 -18.28 -37.18
C ARG A 29 -21.98 -17.08 -36.23
N PHE A 30 -21.74 -15.89 -36.74
CA PHE A 30 -21.77 -14.66 -35.95
C PHE A 30 -22.34 -13.47 -36.72
N ILE A 31 -22.73 -12.44 -35.98
CA ILE A 31 -23.17 -11.15 -36.51
C ILE A 31 -21.97 -10.21 -36.60
N GLY A 32 -21.93 -9.37 -37.63
CA GLY A 32 -20.90 -8.35 -37.82
C GLY A 32 -19.73 -8.86 -38.66
N PHE A 33 -18.62 -8.12 -38.61
CA PHE A 33 -17.46 -8.37 -39.46
C PHE A 33 -16.18 -8.42 -38.64
N PHE A 34 -15.25 -9.25 -39.12
CA PHE A 34 -13.91 -9.32 -38.56
C PHE A 34 -13.16 -8.00 -38.75
N GLY A 35 -12.35 -7.60 -37.77
CA GLY A 35 -11.67 -6.30 -37.74
C GLY A 35 -12.46 -5.17 -37.06
N GLY A 36 -13.64 -5.47 -36.52
CA GLY A 36 -14.41 -4.53 -35.69
C GLY A 36 -14.68 -3.20 -36.39
N ALA A 37 -14.30 -2.10 -35.74
CA ALA A 37 -14.42 -0.74 -36.28
C ALA A 37 -13.60 -0.51 -37.57
N ASN A 38 -12.60 -1.35 -37.86
CA ASN A 38 -11.76 -1.24 -39.06
C ASN A 38 -12.30 -2.02 -40.26
N SER A 39 -13.37 -2.80 -40.09
CA SER A 39 -13.90 -3.66 -41.16
C SER A 39 -14.25 -2.91 -42.47
N PRO A 40 -14.75 -1.66 -42.48
CA PRO A 40 -14.95 -0.93 -43.73
C PRO A 40 -13.63 -0.63 -44.46
N TYR A 41 -12.54 -0.37 -43.74
CA TYR A 41 -11.22 -0.17 -44.34
C TYR A 41 -10.66 -1.45 -44.91
N HIS A 42 -10.88 -2.59 -44.24
CA HIS A 42 -10.50 -3.90 -44.79
C HIS A 42 -11.24 -4.17 -46.10
N ALA A 43 -12.54 -3.88 -46.18
CA ALA A 43 -13.31 -4.04 -47.42
C ALA A 43 -12.74 -3.19 -48.57
N LEU A 44 -12.38 -1.93 -48.30
CA LEU A 44 -11.74 -1.06 -49.30
C LEU A 44 -10.34 -1.56 -49.70
N ALA A 45 -9.57 -2.08 -48.75
CA ALA A 45 -8.23 -2.63 -49.00
C ALA A 45 -8.29 -3.92 -49.81
N GLU A 46 -9.25 -4.80 -49.54
CA GLU A 46 -9.55 -6.00 -50.31
C GLU A 46 -9.92 -5.64 -51.75
N ALA A 47 -10.89 -4.73 -51.93
CA ALA A 47 -11.30 -4.26 -53.26
C ALA A 47 -10.14 -3.64 -54.06
N LYS A 48 -9.22 -2.93 -53.38
CA LYS A 48 -8.05 -2.32 -54.02
C LYS A 48 -6.95 -3.32 -54.36
N SER A 49 -6.71 -4.30 -53.48
CA SER A 49 -5.59 -5.24 -53.63
C SER A 49 -5.92 -6.44 -54.50
N GLY A 50 -7.20 -6.81 -54.61
CA GLY A 50 -7.65 -8.05 -55.25
C GLY A 50 -7.35 -9.32 -54.43
N ASN A 51 -6.84 -9.18 -53.21
CA ASN A 51 -6.58 -10.29 -52.30
C ASN A 51 -7.80 -10.55 -51.41
N ASP A 52 -8.12 -11.82 -51.15
CA ASP A 52 -9.10 -12.21 -50.13
C ASP A 52 -8.49 -12.00 -48.73
N LEU A 53 -8.73 -10.83 -48.15
CA LEU A 53 -8.19 -10.48 -46.83
C LEU A 53 -8.85 -11.32 -45.74
N ALA A 54 -10.10 -11.73 -45.93
CA ALA A 54 -10.80 -12.60 -44.98
C ALA A 54 -10.13 -13.98 -44.87
N ALA A 55 -9.71 -14.58 -45.99
CA ALA A 55 -8.95 -15.83 -46.00
C ALA A 55 -7.53 -15.65 -45.44
N ILE A 56 -6.87 -14.54 -45.75
CA ILE A 56 -5.52 -14.24 -45.25
C ILE A 56 -5.52 -14.10 -43.73
N HIS A 57 -6.47 -13.36 -43.14
CA HIS A 57 -6.58 -13.20 -41.69
C HIS A 57 -6.88 -14.50 -40.92
N MET A 58 -7.26 -15.58 -41.61
CA MET A 58 -7.44 -16.92 -41.02
C MET A 58 -6.14 -17.75 -41.00
N THR A 59 -5.07 -17.25 -41.60
CA THR A 59 -3.81 -17.98 -41.75
C THR A 59 -2.72 -17.30 -40.94
N ARG A 60 -2.26 -17.96 -39.88
CA ARG A 60 -1.08 -17.53 -39.14
C ARG A 60 0.19 -17.84 -39.92
N THR A 61 1.09 -16.87 -40.00
CA THR A 61 2.45 -17.06 -40.51
C THR A 61 3.30 -17.80 -39.48
N LYS A 62 4.42 -18.38 -39.92
CA LYS A 62 5.41 -19.03 -39.02
C LYS A 62 6.06 -18.06 -38.04
N ASP A 63 5.98 -16.75 -38.32
CA ASP A 63 6.62 -15.69 -37.55
C ASP A 63 5.67 -15.12 -36.47
N GLU A 64 4.40 -15.55 -36.47
CA GLU A 64 3.43 -15.25 -35.40
C GLU A 64 3.61 -16.22 -34.22
N TYR A 65 4.56 -15.90 -33.35
CA TYR A 65 4.79 -16.66 -32.12
C TYR A 65 3.90 -16.16 -30.97
N TYR A 66 3.60 -17.07 -30.04
CA TYR A 66 2.96 -16.73 -28.77
C TYR A 66 3.98 -16.24 -27.75
N ILE A 67 3.56 -15.35 -26.86
CA ILE A 67 4.40 -14.94 -25.72
C ILE A 67 4.36 -16.06 -24.69
N ASP A 68 5.47 -16.77 -24.51
CA ASP A 68 5.56 -17.99 -23.69
C ASP A 68 4.94 -17.85 -22.29
N SER A 69 5.21 -16.74 -21.58
CA SER A 69 4.68 -16.51 -20.24
C SER A 69 3.16 -16.30 -20.22
N LEU A 70 2.61 -15.60 -21.22
CA LEU A 70 1.17 -15.41 -21.35
C LEU A 70 0.47 -16.70 -21.80
N ASP A 71 1.05 -17.41 -22.77
CA ASP A 71 0.51 -18.68 -23.27
C ASP A 71 0.49 -19.75 -22.18
N ALA A 72 1.58 -19.90 -21.43
CA ALA A 72 1.64 -20.82 -20.29
C ALA A 72 0.62 -20.45 -19.21
N HIS A 73 0.48 -19.16 -18.87
CA HIS A 73 -0.49 -18.69 -17.90
C HIS A 73 -1.93 -18.99 -18.33
N LEU A 74 -2.31 -18.65 -19.56
CA LEU A 74 -3.67 -18.85 -20.06
C LEU A 74 -4.02 -20.32 -20.27
N LYS A 75 -3.04 -21.21 -20.51
CA LYS A 75 -3.25 -22.67 -20.58
C LYS A 75 -3.47 -23.33 -19.22
N ASN A 76 -3.24 -22.60 -18.12
CA ASN A 76 -3.46 -23.13 -16.78
C ASN A 76 -4.96 -23.37 -16.53
N PRO A 77 -5.38 -24.62 -16.20
CA PRO A 77 -6.80 -24.92 -15.95
C PRO A 77 -7.43 -24.08 -14.83
N ASN A 78 -6.64 -23.66 -13.84
CA ASN A 78 -7.14 -22.79 -12.77
C ASN A 78 -7.48 -21.39 -13.26
N VAL A 79 -6.75 -20.87 -14.26
CA VAL A 79 -7.04 -19.58 -14.91
C VAL A 79 -8.33 -19.70 -15.73
N GLN A 80 -8.50 -20.82 -16.46
CA GLN A 80 -9.67 -21.07 -17.30
C GLN A 80 -10.95 -21.39 -16.52
N LYS A 81 -10.86 -21.66 -15.22
CA LYS A 81 -11.96 -22.14 -14.37
C LYS A 81 -13.26 -21.32 -14.49
N ASN A 82 -13.15 -20.01 -14.70
CA ASN A 82 -14.29 -19.10 -14.78
C ASN A 82 -14.54 -18.55 -16.19
N TRP A 83 -13.84 -19.04 -17.22
CA TRP A 83 -13.98 -18.50 -18.58
C TRP A 83 -15.37 -18.67 -19.16
N GLU A 84 -16.11 -19.71 -18.78
CA GLU A 84 -17.50 -19.86 -19.23
C GLU A 84 -18.41 -18.71 -18.80
N LYS A 85 -18.04 -17.95 -17.78
CA LYS A 85 -18.78 -16.77 -17.34
C LYS A 85 -18.48 -15.54 -18.21
N ILE A 86 -17.53 -15.56 -19.13
CA ILE A 86 -17.18 -14.40 -19.95
C ILE A 86 -18.25 -14.20 -21.02
N VAL A 87 -18.67 -12.95 -21.24
CA VAL A 87 -19.74 -12.62 -22.21
C VAL A 87 -19.35 -11.54 -23.21
N SER A 88 -18.20 -10.88 -23.05
CA SER A 88 -17.80 -9.71 -23.85
C SER A 88 -16.50 -9.84 -24.64
N ILE A 89 -15.81 -10.97 -24.53
CA ILE A 89 -14.62 -11.35 -25.32
C ILE A 89 -14.64 -12.87 -25.60
N ASP A 90 -13.88 -13.33 -26.60
CA ASP A 90 -13.58 -14.76 -26.79
C ASP A 90 -12.31 -15.11 -26.00
N PRO A 91 -12.39 -15.83 -24.87
CA PRO A 91 -11.21 -16.11 -24.06
C PRO A 91 -10.22 -17.08 -24.71
N TRP A 92 -10.64 -17.84 -25.74
CA TRP A 92 -9.75 -18.66 -26.58
C TRP A 92 -9.29 -17.93 -27.85
N GLY A 93 -9.58 -16.64 -27.97
CA GLY A 93 -9.28 -15.80 -29.14
C GLY A 93 -7.81 -15.71 -29.54
N MET A 94 -6.90 -16.14 -28.65
CA MET A 94 -5.46 -16.23 -28.95
C MET A 94 -5.13 -17.49 -29.76
N TRP A 95 -5.93 -18.55 -29.65
CA TRP A 95 -5.72 -19.83 -30.36
C TRP A 95 -6.78 -20.08 -31.44
N SER A 96 -7.71 -19.15 -31.64
CA SER A 96 -8.73 -19.22 -32.68
C SER A 96 -8.14 -19.15 -34.10
N GLN A 97 -8.84 -19.76 -35.07
CA GLN A 97 -8.49 -19.65 -36.49
C GLN A 97 -8.55 -18.20 -36.99
N ARG A 98 -9.51 -17.42 -36.50
CA ARG A 98 -9.56 -15.95 -36.64
C ARG A 98 -9.19 -15.31 -35.30
N PRO A 99 -7.94 -14.84 -35.12
CA PRO A 99 -7.48 -14.31 -33.85
C PRO A 99 -8.30 -13.08 -33.45
N THR A 100 -8.87 -13.12 -32.25
CA THR A 100 -9.50 -11.95 -31.60
C THR A 100 -8.64 -11.44 -30.44
N ILE A 101 -7.53 -12.15 -30.14
CA ILE A 101 -6.52 -11.78 -29.15
C ILE A 101 -5.13 -11.97 -29.74
N ALA A 102 -4.27 -10.96 -29.57
CA ALA A 102 -2.86 -11.03 -29.97
C ALA A 102 -1.96 -10.26 -28.99
N ALA A 103 -0.77 -10.78 -28.70
CA ALA A 103 0.15 -10.19 -27.74
C ALA A 103 1.57 -10.03 -28.28
N THR A 104 2.32 -9.08 -27.74
CA THR A 104 3.73 -8.85 -28.06
C THR A 104 4.46 -8.18 -26.90
N THR A 105 5.79 -8.24 -26.88
CA THR A 105 6.65 -7.50 -25.95
C THR A 105 7.02 -6.13 -26.50
N ALA A 106 7.20 -5.15 -25.64
CA ALA A 106 7.70 -3.83 -26.02
C ALA A 106 8.43 -3.15 -24.86
N THR A 107 9.13 -2.06 -25.18
CA THR A 107 9.65 -1.13 -24.18
C THR A 107 8.89 0.19 -24.31
N MET A 108 8.31 0.66 -23.21
CA MET A 108 7.51 1.87 -23.11
C MET A 108 8.36 3.01 -22.54
N TYR A 109 8.29 4.19 -23.16
CA TYR A 109 8.88 5.42 -22.63
C TYR A 109 7.78 6.44 -22.35
N VAL A 110 7.71 6.92 -21.11
CA VAL A 110 6.72 7.91 -20.65
C VAL A 110 7.47 9.03 -19.95
N GLU A 111 7.32 10.25 -20.45
CA GLU A 111 8.08 11.42 -19.99
C GLU A 111 7.88 11.66 -18.49
N GLU A 112 6.64 11.58 -18.03
CA GLU A 112 6.26 11.79 -16.63
C GLU A 112 6.81 10.72 -15.68
N LEU A 113 7.28 9.59 -16.21
CA LEU A 113 7.75 8.46 -15.41
C LEU A 113 9.28 8.28 -15.43
N LYS A 114 10.04 9.27 -15.95
CA LYS A 114 11.51 9.26 -15.96
C LYS A 114 12.15 9.15 -14.57
N GLY A 115 11.41 9.51 -13.52
CA GLY A 115 11.84 9.45 -12.12
C GLY A 115 11.73 8.06 -11.47
N LEU A 116 11.16 7.06 -12.16
CA LEU A 116 11.05 5.70 -11.65
C LEU A 116 12.43 5.13 -11.29
N THR A 117 12.46 4.29 -10.24
CA THR A 117 13.69 3.59 -9.83
C THR A 117 14.10 2.63 -10.95
N ARG A 118 15.39 2.64 -11.31
CA ARG A 118 15.95 1.73 -12.33
C ARG A 118 16.42 0.45 -11.65
N ASP A 119 15.82 -0.67 -12.01
CA ASP A 119 16.13 -1.99 -11.45
C ASP A 119 16.80 -2.93 -12.46
N GLY A 120 16.90 -2.51 -13.73
CA GLY A 120 17.49 -3.29 -14.81
C GLY A 120 16.63 -4.46 -15.30
N VAL A 121 15.40 -4.60 -14.79
CA VAL A 121 14.49 -5.72 -15.09
C VAL A 121 13.14 -5.20 -15.59
N VAL A 122 12.43 -4.45 -14.75
CA VAL A 122 11.15 -3.81 -15.11
C VAL A 122 11.42 -2.44 -15.74
N VAL A 123 12.37 -1.69 -15.17
CA VAL A 123 12.80 -0.39 -15.66
C VAL A 123 14.29 -0.46 -15.98
N ASN A 124 14.60 -0.33 -17.27
CA ASN A 124 15.94 -0.38 -17.82
C ASN A 124 16.79 0.82 -17.38
N ASP A 125 18.10 0.71 -17.58
CA ASP A 125 19.06 1.77 -17.24
C ASP A 125 18.82 3.09 -18.01
N ASP A 126 18.20 3.03 -19.19
CA ASP A 126 17.82 4.18 -20.00
C ASP A 126 16.44 4.77 -19.61
N GLY A 127 15.76 4.18 -18.63
CA GLY A 127 14.41 4.55 -18.19
C GLY A 127 13.28 3.91 -19.01
N GLY A 128 13.60 3.04 -19.97
CA GLY A 128 12.60 2.26 -20.70
C GLY A 128 11.92 1.23 -19.80
N ILE A 129 10.59 1.15 -19.88
CA ILE A 129 9.77 0.22 -19.07
C ILE A 129 9.46 -1.01 -19.91
N ASN A 130 9.93 -2.19 -19.49
CA ASN A 130 9.66 -3.44 -20.19
C ASN A 130 8.22 -3.90 -19.93
N ILE A 131 7.49 -4.17 -21.01
CA ILE A 131 6.08 -4.54 -20.96
C ILE A 131 5.76 -5.72 -21.88
N ILE A 132 4.70 -6.45 -21.52
CA ILE A 132 3.93 -7.26 -22.46
C ILE A 132 2.64 -6.48 -22.73
N LYS A 133 2.22 -6.37 -24.00
CA LYS A 133 0.94 -5.78 -24.37
C LYS A 133 0.10 -6.77 -25.16
N CYS A 134 -1.21 -6.77 -24.89
CA CYS A 134 -2.17 -7.67 -25.51
C CYS A 134 -3.36 -6.87 -26.05
N ALA A 135 -3.64 -7.00 -27.34
CA ALA A 135 -4.86 -6.48 -27.97
C ALA A 135 -5.97 -7.54 -27.88
N VAL A 136 -7.19 -7.12 -27.55
CA VAL A 136 -8.37 -7.97 -27.36
C VAL A 136 -9.57 -7.32 -28.02
N ASP A 137 -10.14 -7.97 -29.02
CA ASP A 137 -11.37 -7.53 -29.67
C ASP A 137 -12.60 -7.92 -28.84
N HIS A 138 -13.65 -7.09 -28.93
CA HIS A 138 -14.92 -7.38 -28.27
C HIS A 138 -15.72 -8.41 -29.06
N VAL A 139 -16.11 -9.48 -28.37
CA VAL A 139 -17.00 -10.51 -28.91
C VAL A 139 -18.11 -10.79 -27.93
N TRP A 140 -19.32 -10.45 -28.31
CA TRP A 140 -20.47 -10.45 -27.42
C TRP A 140 -21.26 -11.75 -27.53
N ASN A 141 -21.50 -12.36 -26.37
CA ASN A 141 -22.52 -13.36 -26.14
C ASN A 141 -23.84 -12.62 -25.85
N ILE A 142 -24.74 -12.52 -26.84
CA ILE A 142 -25.99 -11.74 -26.68
C ILE A 142 -26.86 -12.27 -25.52
N PRO A 143 -27.14 -13.58 -25.40
CA PRO A 143 -27.88 -14.12 -24.24
C PRO A 143 -27.17 -13.86 -22.91
N GLY A 144 -25.85 -14.03 -22.85
CA GLY A 144 -25.05 -13.77 -21.66
C GLY A 144 -25.07 -12.30 -21.24
N ILE A 145 -25.04 -11.36 -22.19
CA ILE A 145 -25.20 -9.93 -21.95
C ILE A 145 -26.61 -9.62 -21.45
N SER A 146 -27.64 -10.22 -22.07
CA SER A 146 -29.03 -10.10 -21.61
C SER A 146 -29.18 -10.50 -20.15
N ALA A 147 -28.65 -11.67 -19.77
CA ALA A 147 -28.65 -12.13 -18.39
C ALA A 147 -27.87 -11.20 -17.46
N ARG A 148 -26.66 -10.76 -17.87
CA ARG A 148 -25.79 -9.92 -17.05
C ARG A 148 -26.35 -8.53 -16.79
N LEU A 149 -26.97 -7.92 -17.79
CA LEU A 149 -27.59 -6.60 -17.69
C LEU A 149 -29.03 -6.66 -17.16
N ASN A 150 -29.57 -7.87 -16.97
CA ASN A 150 -30.97 -8.10 -16.58
C ASN A 150 -31.94 -7.37 -17.52
N LEU A 151 -31.68 -7.50 -18.82
CA LEU A 151 -32.48 -6.92 -19.90
C LEU A 151 -33.01 -8.04 -20.79
N ASP A 152 -34.25 -7.90 -21.25
CA ASP A 152 -34.84 -8.85 -22.18
C ASP A 152 -34.06 -8.90 -23.51
N GLU A 153 -33.72 -10.11 -23.97
CA GLU A 153 -32.90 -10.31 -25.17
C GLU A 153 -33.55 -9.72 -26.42
N ALA A 154 -34.86 -9.89 -26.58
CA ALA A 154 -35.58 -9.35 -27.74
C ALA A 154 -35.51 -7.82 -27.76
N THR A 155 -35.62 -7.19 -26.61
CA THR A 155 -35.43 -5.74 -26.44
C THR A 155 -34.01 -5.32 -26.79
N ILE A 156 -32.98 -6.04 -26.32
CA ILE A 156 -31.58 -5.76 -26.69
C ILE A 156 -31.40 -5.83 -28.21
N ARG A 157 -31.88 -6.90 -28.85
CA ARG A 157 -31.77 -7.08 -30.30
C ARG A 157 -32.48 -5.99 -31.08
N GLU A 158 -33.69 -5.60 -30.65
CA GLU A 158 -34.44 -4.48 -31.26
C GLU A 158 -33.64 -3.18 -31.20
N LYS A 159 -33.04 -2.86 -30.04
CA LYS A 159 -32.24 -1.63 -29.90
C LYS A 159 -30.92 -1.72 -30.66
N LEU A 160 -30.21 -2.85 -30.59
CA LEU A 160 -28.98 -3.08 -31.34
C LEU A 160 -29.21 -2.94 -32.84
N HIS A 161 -30.28 -3.54 -33.38
CA HIS A 161 -30.66 -3.39 -34.79
C HIS A 161 -30.90 -1.91 -35.13
N ARG A 162 -31.66 -1.18 -34.29
CA ARG A 162 -31.90 0.27 -34.49
C ARG A 162 -30.61 1.08 -34.60
N TYR A 163 -29.60 0.81 -33.78
CA TYR A 163 -28.36 1.59 -33.76
C TYR A 163 -27.31 1.13 -34.77
N THR A 164 -27.32 -0.14 -35.15
CA THR A 164 -26.30 -0.73 -36.05
C THR A 164 -26.79 -0.90 -37.48
N GLN A 165 -28.11 -0.87 -37.70
CA GLN A 165 -28.76 -1.14 -38.98
C GLN A 165 -28.41 -2.53 -39.55
N SER A 166 -28.02 -3.48 -38.68
CA SER A 166 -27.71 -4.85 -39.08
C SER A 166 -28.95 -5.73 -38.97
N GLU A 167 -29.44 -6.24 -40.11
CA GLU A 167 -30.56 -7.18 -40.16
C GLU A 167 -30.25 -8.49 -39.42
N HIS A 168 -28.99 -8.96 -39.49
CA HIS A 168 -28.55 -10.19 -38.84
C HIS A 168 -28.71 -10.18 -37.32
N ILE A 169 -28.79 -9.01 -36.67
CA ILE A 169 -29.04 -8.91 -35.23
C ILE A 169 -30.42 -9.46 -34.84
N GLN A 170 -31.38 -9.40 -35.75
CA GLN A 170 -32.73 -9.90 -35.53
C GLN A 170 -32.83 -11.42 -35.66
N ASP A 171 -31.84 -12.07 -36.29
CA ASP A 171 -31.78 -13.53 -36.38
C ASP A 171 -31.38 -14.12 -35.02
N THR A 172 -32.34 -14.73 -34.33
CA THR A 172 -32.15 -15.33 -33.00
C THR A 172 -31.35 -16.64 -33.03
N SER A 173 -31.10 -17.21 -34.22
CA SER A 173 -30.18 -18.33 -34.37
C SER A 173 -28.70 -17.90 -34.24
N LEU A 174 -28.42 -16.60 -34.43
CA LEU A 174 -27.09 -16.01 -34.24
C LEU A 174 -27.00 -15.38 -32.85
N LYS A 175 -26.12 -15.93 -32.00
CA LYS A 175 -25.95 -15.52 -30.60
C LYS A 175 -24.64 -14.76 -30.36
N THR A 176 -23.68 -14.92 -31.27
CA THR A 176 -22.36 -14.29 -31.22
C THR A 176 -22.33 -13.01 -32.05
N TYR A 177 -21.82 -11.93 -31.48
CA TYR A 177 -21.75 -10.62 -32.14
C TYR A 177 -20.35 -9.99 -32.07
N LEU A 178 -19.75 -9.73 -33.23
CA LEU A 178 -18.51 -8.95 -33.35
C LEU A 178 -18.85 -7.46 -33.35
N VAL A 179 -18.54 -6.80 -32.25
CA VAL A 179 -18.95 -5.40 -32.02
C VAL A 179 -18.06 -4.45 -32.83
N PRO A 180 -18.63 -3.52 -33.61
CA PRO A 180 -17.88 -2.59 -34.45
C PRO A 180 -17.34 -1.39 -33.64
N ILE A 181 -16.68 -1.64 -32.52
CA ILE A 181 -16.01 -0.64 -31.67
C ILE A 181 -14.55 -1.04 -31.46
N GLY A 182 -13.71 -0.10 -31.01
CA GLY A 182 -12.35 -0.43 -30.59
C GLY A 182 -12.36 -1.39 -29.40
N GLY A 183 -11.44 -2.36 -29.42
CA GLY A 183 -11.26 -3.34 -28.35
C GLY A 183 -10.54 -2.79 -27.11
N VAL A 184 -9.86 -3.69 -26.41
CA VAL A 184 -9.06 -3.41 -25.21
C VAL A 184 -7.59 -3.67 -25.52
N THR A 185 -6.71 -2.80 -25.00
CA THR A 185 -5.29 -3.11 -24.92
C THR A 185 -4.90 -3.28 -23.46
N VAL A 186 -4.39 -4.46 -23.10
CA VAL A 186 -3.91 -4.77 -21.75
C VAL A 186 -2.39 -4.66 -21.73
N TYR A 187 -1.87 -3.86 -20.81
CA TYR A 187 -0.44 -3.74 -20.54
C TYR A 187 -0.11 -4.48 -19.25
N PHE A 188 0.93 -5.30 -19.30
CA PHE A 188 1.43 -6.07 -18.18
C PHE A 188 2.84 -5.62 -17.81
N PHE A 189 3.06 -5.47 -16.51
CA PHE A 189 4.33 -5.07 -15.91
C PHE A 189 4.78 -6.18 -14.96
N GLY A 190 6.03 -6.65 -15.13
CA GLY A 190 6.58 -7.76 -14.35
C GLY A 190 6.35 -9.14 -15.00
N ASP A 191 6.51 -10.20 -14.20
CA ASP A 191 6.46 -11.59 -14.67
C ASP A 191 5.05 -12.18 -14.53
N LEU A 192 4.39 -12.39 -15.67
CA LEU A 192 3.02 -12.93 -15.74
C LEU A 192 2.88 -14.34 -15.15
N ASN A 193 3.94 -15.15 -15.13
CA ASN A 193 3.87 -16.50 -14.55
C ASN A 193 3.52 -16.47 -13.05
N LYS A 194 3.79 -15.34 -12.40
CA LYS A 194 3.47 -15.14 -10.99
C LYS A 194 1.97 -14.93 -10.72
N LEU A 195 1.16 -14.55 -11.71
CA LEU A 195 -0.29 -14.34 -11.51
C LEU A 195 -1.01 -15.62 -11.07
N ALA A 196 -0.48 -16.80 -11.39
CA ALA A 196 -1.03 -18.07 -10.93
C ALA A 196 -0.80 -18.32 -9.42
N ASP A 197 0.15 -17.63 -8.79
CA ASP A 197 0.41 -17.71 -7.35
C ASP A 197 -0.50 -16.72 -6.61
N PRO A 198 -1.40 -17.18 -5.73
CA PRO A 198 -2.29 -16.29 -4.97
C PRO A 198 -1.55 -15.36 -4.00
N ARG A 199 -0.24 -15.56 -3.75
CA ARG A 199 0.59 -14.67 -2.93
C ARG A 199 1.15 -13.48 -3.70
N THR A 200 1.08 -13.51 -5.03
CA THR A 200 1.58 -12.43 -5.87
C THR A 200 0.75 -11.18 -5.65
N GLU A 201 1.44 -10.06 -5.39
CA GLU A 201 0.82 -8.74 -5.30
C GLU A 201 0.33 -8.31 -6.69
N VAL A 202 -0.92 -7.86 -6.80
CA VAL A 202 -1.53 -7.46 -8.08
C VAL A 202 -2.04 -6.02 -8.00
N ALA A 203 -1.51 -5.16 -8.87
CA ALA A 203 -1.99 -3.79 -9.06
C ALA A 203 -2.75 -3.68 -10.38
N VAL A 204 -3.97 -3.16 -10.35
CA VAL A 204 -4.86 -3.06 -11.52
C VAL A 204 -5.37 -1.65 -11.73
N ARG A 205 -5.33 -1.22 -12.99
CA ARG A 205 -6.11 -0.11 -13.50
C ARG A 205 -6.97 -0.58 -14.64
N VAL A 206 -8.25 -0.21 -14.60
CA VAL A 206 -9.08 -0.22 -15.81
C VAL A 206 -9.40 1.20 -16.25
N HIS A 207 -8.92 1.54 -17.43
CA HIS A 207 -8.95 2.88 -18.00
C HIS A 207 -9.85 2.91 -19.23
N ASP A 208 -10.70 3.94 -19.32
CA ASP A 208 -11.47 4.20 -20.55
C ASP A 208 -10.77 5.33 -21.31
N GLU A 209 -10.63 5.14 -22.62
CA GLU A 209 -9.98 6.07 -23.53
C GLU A 209 -10.53 7.51 -23.43
N CYS A 210 -9.59 8.45 -23.40
CA CYS A 210 -9.85 9.87 -23.53
C CYS A 210 -8.73 10.50 -24.36
N ASN A 211 -8.84 10.41 -25.69
CA ASN A 211 -7.84 10.83 -26.67
C ASN A 211 -7.27 12.24 -26.37
N GLY A 212 -8.15 13.23 -26.17
CA GLY A 212 -7.74 14.59 -25.87
C GLY A 212 -6.86 14.75 -24.62
N SER A 213 -7.04 13.93 -23.59
CA SER A 213 -6.21 14.00 -22.38
C SER A 213 -5.06 13.01 -22.47
N ASP A 214 -5.36 11.73 -22.73
CA ASP A 214 -4.40 10.63 -22.75
C ASP A 214 -3.28 10.85 -23.77
N VAL A 215 -3.60 11.38 -24.97
CA VAL A 215 -2.61 11.61 -26.04
C VAL A 215 -2.05 13.03 -26.00
N PHE A 216 -2.92 14.03 -25.85
CA PHE A 216 -2.54 15.45 -26.04
C PHE A 216 -2.44 16.27 -24.74
N GLY A 217 -2.73 15.69 -23.58
CA GLY A 217 -2.53 16.35 -22.28
C GLY A 217 -3.50 17.50 -21.98
N THR A 218 -4.72 17.48 -22.52
CA THR A 218 -5.73 18.50 -22.15
C THR A 218 -6.10 18.44 -20.66
N ASP A 219 -6.32 19.62 -20.08
CA ASP A 219 -6.47 19.87 -18.64
C ASP A 219 -7.91 19.80 -18.14
N ILE A 220 -8.89 19.75 -19.04
CA ILE A 220 -10.33 19.74 -18.70
C ILE A 220 -10.80 18.47 -17.97
N CYS A 221 -9.98 17.43 -17.92
CA CYS A 221 -10.30 16.18 -17.26
C CYS A 221 -9.06 15.50 -16.68
N THR A 222 -9.29 14.52 -15.82
CA THR A 222 -8.24 13.81 -15.06
C THR A 222 -7.72 12.54 -15.73
N CYS A 223 -8.08 12.25 -16.99
CA CYS A 223 -7.79 10.96 -17.62
C CYS A 223 -6.27 10.67 -17.72
N ARG A 224 -5.47 11.55 -18.33
CA ARG A 224 -4.00 11.35 -18.41
C ARG A 224 -3.33 11.31 -17.05
N PRO A 225 -3.55 12.28 -16.13
CA PRO A 225 -2.96 12.20 -14.79
C PRO A 225 -3.22 10.86 -14.10
N TYR A 226 -4.43 10.32 -14.24
CA TYR A 226 -4.78 9.02 -13.67
C TYR A 226 -4.10 7.87 -14.39
N LEU A 227 -4.00 7.92 -15.72
CA LEU A 227 -3.30 6.91 -16.51
C LEU A 227 -1.82 6.83 -16.12
N ILE A 228 -1.14 7.98 -16.00
CA ILE A 228 0.26 8.07 -15.58
C ILE A 228 0.43 7.53 -14.16
N PHE A 229 -0.39 7.99 -13.21
CA PHE A 229 -0.40 7.51 -11.83
C PHE A 229 -0.61 5.99 -11.76
N ALA A 230 -1.51 5.47 -12.60
CA ALA A 230 -1.79 4.04 -12.65
C ALA A 230 -0.63 3.22 -13.21
N ILE A 231 0.01 3.69 -14.27
CA ILE A 231 1.20 3.04 -14.84
C ILE A 231 2.32 3.04 -13.81
N GLN A 232 2.55 4.15 -13.09
CA GLN A 232 3.52 4.21 -12.01
C GLN A 232 3.27 3.13 -10.95
N GLY A 233 2.06 3.08 -10.38
CA GLY A 233 1.72 2.09 -9.36
C GLY A 233 1.83 0.63 -9.86
N ALA A 234 1.49 0.38 -11.13
CA ALA A 234 1.65 -0.93 -11.76
C ALA A 234 3.13 -1.32 -11.93
N VAL A 235 3.99 -0.37 -12.35
CA VAL A 235 5.44 -0.60 -12.43
C VAL A 235 6.01 -0.87 -11.05
N GLU A 236 5.76 -0.01 -10.07
CA GLU A 236 6.29 -0.16 -8.71
C GLU A 236 5.87 -1.50 -8.07
N CYS A 237 4.63 -1.96 -8.31
CA CYS A 237 4.17 -3.30 -7.93
C CYS A 237 5.05 -4.40 -8.54
N ALA A 238 5.33 -4.30 -9.84
CA ALA A 238 6.20 -5.23 -10.53
C ALA A 238 7.64 -5.22 -9.99
N GLN A 239 8.20 -4.04 -9.64
CA GLN A 239 9.54 -3.92 -9.06
C GLN A 239 9.64 -4.59 -7.68
N ARG A 240 8.55 -4.61 -6.90
CA ARG A 240 8.44 -5.35 -5.62
C ARG A 240 8.24 -6.86 -5.80
N GLY A 241 8.26 -7.33 -7.05
CA GLY A 241 8.10 -8.74 -7.42
C GLY A 241 6.65 -9.17 -7.65
N GLY A 242 5.68 -8.24 -7.63
CA GLY A 242 4.29 -8.44 -8.01
C GLY A 242 4.05 -8.37 -9.53
N VAL A 243 2.80 -8.12 -9.92
CA VAL A 243 2.37 -7.92 -11.31
C VAL A 243 1.47 -6.70 -11.41
N GLY A 244 1.82 -5.78 -12.30
CA GLY A 244 1.02 -4.62 -12.65
C GLY A 244 0.20 -4.86 -13.92
N ILE A 245 -1.05 -4.39 -13.94
CA ILE A 245 -1.97 -4.55 -15.07
C ILE A 245 -2.69 -3.23 -15.34
N VAL A 246 -2.62 -2.75 -16.58
CA VAL A 246 -3.40 -1.60 -17.06
C VAL A 246 -4.22 -2.04 -18.28
N ALA A 247 -5.54 -2.18 -18.11
CA ALA A 247 -6.47 -2.47 -19.18
C ALA A 247 -7.06 -1.17 -19.75
N TYR A 248 -6.71 -0.84 -20.98
CA TYR A 248 -7.12 0.38 -21.68
C TYR A 248 -8.25 0.06 -22.68
N PHE A 249 -9.48 0.44 -22.33
CA PHE A 249 -10.68 0.24 -23.13
C PHE A 249 -10.87 1.41 -24.10
N ARG A 250 -11.04 1.13 -25.40
CA ARG A 250 -11.23 2.15 -26.43
C ARG A 250 -12.68 2.65 -26.52
N LYS A 251 -13.15 3.21 -25.40
CA LYS A 251 -14.53 3.69 -25.17
C LYS A 251 -14.57 5.21 -24.98
N GLU A 252 -14.14 5.94 -26.00
CA GLU A 252 -14.08 7.41 -25.98
C GLU A 252 -15.42 8.06 -25.56
N GLY A 253 -15.32 9.10 -24.74
CA GLY A 253 -16.45 9.92 -24.34
C GLY A 253 -17.54 9.15 -23.60
N ARG A 254 -17.16 8.17 -22.76
CA ARG A 254 -18.10 7.23 -22.10
C ARG A 254 -18.90 6.40 -23.09
N ALA A 255 -18.22 5.93 -24.14
CA ALA A 255 -18.83 5.25 -25.29
C ALA A 255 -19.85 6.09 -26.09
N LEU A 256 -19.95 7.42 -25.87
CA LEU A 256 -20.77 8.33 -26.69
C LEU A 256 -20.03 8.86 -27.93
N GLY A 257 -18.71 8.68 -27.98
CA GLY A 257 -17.84 9.20 -29.03
C GLY A 257 -17.41 10.66 -28.82
N GLU A 258 -16.37 11.05 -29.55
CA GLU A 258 -15.67 12.33 -29.37
C GLU A 258 -16.53 13.55 -29.73
N CYS A 259 -17.32 13.48 -30.81
CA CYS A 259 -18.20 14.59 -31.21
C CYS A 259 -19.23 14.93 -30.12
N THR A 260 -19.87 13.91 -29.54
CA THR A 260 -20.86 14.10 -28.46
C THR A 260 -20.19 14.68 -27.22
N LYS A 261 -19.01 14.17 -26.84
CA LYS A 261 -18.20 14.71 -25.75
C LYS A 261 -17.92 16.20 -25.92
N PHE A 262 -17.54 16.66 -27.13
CA PHE A 262 -17.26 18.07 -27.37
C PHE A 262 -18.52 18.93 -27.35
N ARG A 263 -19.67 18.41 -27.80
CA ARG A 263 -20.96 19.09 -27.61
C ARG A 263 -21.27 19.30 -26.12
N VAL A 264 -21.04 18.28 -25.29
CA VAL A 264 -21.18 18.37 -23.82
C VAL A 264 -20.21 19.39 -23.23
N TYR A 265 -18.94 19.40 -23.64
CA TYR A 265 -17.98 20.40 -23.17
C TYR A 265 -18.37 21.83 -23.55
N ASN A 266 -18.86 22.04 -24.77
CA ASN A 266 -19.33 23.34 -25.22
C ASN A 266 -20.55 23.81 -24.41
N ALA A 267 -21.52 22.94 -24.17
CA ALA A 267 -22.69 23.27 -23.36
C ALA A 267 -22.29 23.57 -21.91
N ARG A 268 -21.40 22.76 -21.32
CA ARG A 268 -20.84 23.00 -19.97
C ARG A 268 -20.15 24.34 -19.84
N LYS A 269 -19.31 24.72 -20.80
CA LYS A 269 -18.56 25.98 -20.75
C LYS A 269 -19.39 27.22 -21.08
N ARG A 270 -20.45 27.08 -21.89
CA ARG A 270 -21.25 28.22 -22.40
C ARG A 270 -22.59 28.42 -21.68
N GLN A 271 -22.96 27.55 -20.75
CA GLN A 271 -24.15 27.77 -19.92
C GLN A 271 -24.00 29.05 -19.08
N ASP A 272 -25.13 29.66 -18.74
CA ASP A 272 -25.13 30.86 -17.92
C ASP A 272 -24.47 30.58 -16.56
N GLY A 273 -23.52 31.43 -16.18
CA GLY A 273 -22.72 31.24 -14.97
C GLY A 273 -21.55 30.24 -15.06
N GLY A 274 -21.19 29.76 -16.26
CA GLY A 274 -19.96 29.00 -16.52
C GLY A 274 -20.04 27.50 -16.22
N ASP A 275 -18.89 26.82 -16.29
CA ASP A 275 -18.79 25.38 -15.97
C ASP A 275 -18.97 25.16 -14.46
N ARG A 276 -19.83 24.21 -14.08
CA ARG A 276 -20.30 24.01 -12.70
C ARG A 276 -20.52 22.53 -12.42
N ALA A 277 -20.21 22.10 -11.21
CA ALA A 277 -20.27 20.69 -10.83
C ALA A 277 -21.73 20.18 -10.77
N GLU A 278 -22.67 21.03 -10.33
CA GLU A 278 -24.07 20.67 -10.15
C GLU A 278 -24.75 20.31 -11.47
N THR A 279 -24.36 20.97 -12.57
CA THR A 279 -24.95 20.77 -13.90
C THR A 279 -24.17 19.78 -14.77
N TYR A 280 -23.04 19.25 -14.29
CA TYR A 280 -22.14 18.40 -15.08
C TYR A 280 -22.87 17.23 -15.77
N PHE A 281 -23.58 16.41 -14.99
CA PHE A 281 -24.29 15.24 -15.54
C PHE A 281 -25.58 15.64 -16.25
N MET A 282 -26.22 16.75 -15.84
CA MET A 282 -27.40 17.28 -16.52
C MET A 282 -27.07 17.71 -17.96
N GLN A 283 -25.90 18.31 -18.20
CA GLN A 283 -25.47 18.67 -19.56
C GLN A 283 -25.16 17.46 -20.44
N THR A 284 -24.73 16.35 -19.82
CA THR A 284 -24.54 15.09 -20.54
C THR A 284 -25.90 14.51 -20.91
N GLU A 285 -26.82 14.43 -19.95
CA GLU A 285 -28.18 13.91 -20.12
C GLU A 285 -29.00 14.74 -21.12
N SER A 286 -28.87 16.08 -21.12
CA SER A 286 -29.59 16.97 -22.04
C SER A 286 -29.16 16.79 -23.51
N ILE A 287 -27.92 16.38 -23.77
CA ILE A 287 -27.37 16.22 -25.12
C ILE A 287 -27.40 14.78 -25.59
N ALA A 288 -27.07 13.83 -24.71
CA ALA A 288 -26.92 12.42 -25.03
C ALA A 288 -28.17 11.59 -24.67
N GLY A 289 -29.09 12.13 -23.87
CA GLY A 289 -30.28 11.41 -23.38
C GLY A 289 -29.98 10.38 -22.27
N VAL A 290 -28.70 10.15 -21.97
CA VAL A 290 -28.22 9.25 -20.91
C VAL A 290 -27.00 9.87 -20.22
N ARG A 291 -26.75 9.51 -18.96
CA ARG A 291 -25.60 10.01 -18.19
C ARG A 291 -24.30 9.28 -18.49
N ASP A 292 -24.41 8.01 -18.85
CA ASP A 292 -23.31 7.13 -19.19
C ASP A 292 -23.82 6.07 -20.18
N ALA A 293 -23.03 5.78 -21.22
CA ALA A 293 -23.31 4.69 -22.17
C ALA A 293 -22.33 3.52 -21.99
N ARG A 294 -21.47 3.56 -20.96
CA ARG A 294 -20.59 2.46 -20.58
C ARG A 294 -21.37 1.47 -19.73
N PHE A 295 -21.39 0.22 -20.18
CA PHE A 295 -21.77 -0.92 -19.36
C PHE A 295 -20.52 -1.47 -18.67
N GLN A 296 -20.29 -1.04 -17.43
CA GLN A 296 -19.11 -1.42 -16.65
C GLN A 296 -19.15 -2.88 -16.21
N GLU A 297 -20.33 -3.50 -16.19
CA GLU A 297 -20.56 -4.91 -15.90
C GLU A 297 -19.83 -5.85 -16.87
N LEU A 298 -19.47 -5.35 -18.06
CA LEU A 298 -18.72 -6.12 -19.06
C LEU A 298 -17.20 -6.01 -18.89
N MET A 299 -16.71 -4.93 -18.27
CA MET A 299 -15.26 -4.70 -18.07
C MET A 299 -14.53 -5.86 -17.38
N PRO A 300 -15.06 -6.47 -16.31
CA PRO A 300 -14.34 -7.48 -15.53
C PRO A 300 -13.96 -8.73 -16.31
N ASP A 301 -14.59 -9.00 -17.46
CA ASP A 301 -14.29 -10.18 -18.28
C ASP A 301 -12.80 -10.28 -18.66
N ILE A 302 -12.11 -9.14 -18.83
CA ILE A 302 -10.66 -9.14 -19.08
C ILE A 302 -9.84 -9.62 -17.87
N LEU A 303 -10.32 -9.35 -16.66
CA LEU A 303 -9.67 -9.75 -15.41
C LEU A 303 -9.99 -11.23 -15.09
N VAL A 304 -11.22 -11.65 -15.38
CA VAL A 304 -11.66 -13.06 -15.30
C VAL A 304 -10.88 -13.92 -16.29
N TRP A 305 -10.64 -13.42 -17.51
CA TRP A 305 -9.81 -14.08 -18.52
C TRP A 305 -8.39 -14.35 -18.01
N LEU A 306 -7.82 -13.40 -17.27
CA LEU A 306 -6.51 -13.55 -16.65
C LEU A 306 -6.52 -14.43 -15.38
N GLY A 307 -7.68 -14.94 -14.96
CA GLY A 307 -7.81 -15.78 -13.75
C GLY A 307 -7.64 -15.00 -12.45
N ILE A 308 -7.75 -13.66 -12.48
CA ILE A 308 -7.57 -12.81 -11.31
C ILE A 308 -8.73 -13.04 -10.35
N THR A 309 -8.39 -13.35 -9.10
CA THR A 309 -9.36 -13.54 -8.01
C THR A 309 -9.20 -12.51 -6.89
N ARG A 310 -8.04 -11.86 -6.81
CA ARG A 310 -7.71 -10.77 -5.86
C ARG A 310 -6.94 -9.66 -6.56
N ILE A 311 -7.27 -8.41 -6.23
CA ILE A 311 -6.56 -7.20 -6.61
C ILE A 311 -6.12 -6.50 -5.33
N ASP A 312 -4.81 -6.40 -5.12
CA ASP A 312 -4.24 -5.71 -3.96
C ASP A 312 -4.42 -4.20 -4.08
N TRP A 313 -4.17 -3.65 -5.28
CA TRP A 313 -4.23 -2.21 -5.54
C TRP A 313 -5.11 -1.89 -6.75
N LEU A 314 -6.37 -1.51 -6.52
CA LEU A 314 -7.23 -0.97 -7.56
C LEU A 314 -7.02 0.54 -7.68
N LEU A 315 -6.34 0.97 -8.73
CA LEU A 315 -6.05 2.39 -9.01
C LEU A 315 -7.30 3.02 -9.66
N SER A 316 -8.34 3.28 -8.87
CA SER A 316 -9.62 3.83 -9.33
C SER A 316 -10.46 4.46 -8.20
N MET A 317 -11.08 5.61 -8.50
CA MET A 317 -12.09 6.27 -7.65
C MET A 317 -13.53 5.91 -8.07
N SER A 318 -13.72 5.16 -9.15
CA SER A 318 -15.05 4.82 -9.66
C SER A 318 -15.66 3.68 -8.86
N SER A 319 -16.81 3.95 -8.22
CA SER A 319 -17.67 2.96 -7.57
C SER A 319 -18.21 1.97 -8.59
N GLU A 320 -18.72 2.43 -9.73
CA GLU A 320 -19.21 1.56 -10.81
C GLU A 320 -18.19 0.49 -11.25
N LYS A 321 -16.92 0.89 -11.46
CA LYS A 321 -15.84 -0.06 -11.81
C LYS A 321 -15.56 -1.03 -10.66
N TYR A 322 -15.51 -0.54 -9.43
CA TYR A 322 -15.29 -1.37 -8.25
C TYR A 322 -16.41 -2.40 -8.06
N ASP A 323 -17.66 -1.97 -8.14
CA ASP A 323 -18.84 -2.81 -7.96
C ASP A 323 -18.94 -3.87 -9.05
N ALA A 324 -18.63 -3.51 -10.31
CA ALA A 324 -18.55 -4.46 -11.41
C ALA A 324 -17.47 -5.54 -11.16
N ILE A 325 -16.26 -5.13 -10.76
CA ILE A 325 -15.15 -6.05 -10.44
C ILE A 325 -15.54 -7.00 -9.29
N ARG A 326 -16.09 -6.47 -8.20
CA ARG A 326 -16.57 -7.26 -7.05
C ARG A 326 -17.67 -8.24 -7.45
N SER A 327 -18.62 -7.79 -8.27
CA SER A 327 -19.72 -8.61 -8.76
C SER A 327 -19.24 -9.78 -9.63
N ALA A 328 -18.12 -9.62 -10.34
CA ALA A 328 -17.47 -10.71 -11.08
C ALA A 328 -16.78 -11.76 -10.17
N GLY A 329 -16.81 -11.58 -8.85
CA GLY A 329 -16.20 -12.48 -7.87
C GLY A 329 -14.72 -12.21 -7.62
N ILE A 330 -14.24 -11.02 -7.98
CA ILE A 330 -12.85 -10.59 -7.75
C ILE A 330 -12.79 -9.78 -6.47
N GLU A 331 -11.94 -10.16 -5.53
CA GLU A 331 -11.69 -9.41 -4.31
C GLU A 331 -10.83 -8.19 -4.60
N VAL A 332 -11.18 -7.03 -4.01
CA VAL A 332 -10.40 -5.80 -4.12
C VAL A 332 -10.00 -5.38 -2.72
N MET A 333 -8.69 -5.43 -2.43
CA MET A 333 -8.13 -5.15 -1.11
C MET A 333 -8.11 -3.66 -0.84
N GLN A 334 -7.56 -2.86 -1.77
CA GLN A 334 -7.47 -1.42 -1.62
C GLN A 334 -7.90 -0.68 -2.89
N ARG A 335 -8.56 0.47 -2.70
CA ARG A 335 -8.90 1.42 -3.77
C ARG A 335 -8.06 2.67 -3.59
N ILE A 336 -7.24 2.98 -4.58
CA ILE A 336 -6.33 4.12 -4.52
C ILE A 336 -6.86 5.23 -5.42
N SER A 337 -6.88 6.44 -4.86
CA SER A 337 -7.33 7.65 -5.51
C SER A 337 -6.16 8.38 -6.15
N ILE A 338 -6.44 9.21 -7.16
CA ILE A 338 -5.38 10.07 -7.69
C ILE A 338 -5.01 11.12 -6.62
N PRO A 339 -3.72 11.40 -6.39
CA PRO A 339 -3.28 12.49 -5.54
C PRO A 339 -3.82 13.86 -5.98
N ASP A 340 -4.18 14.72 -5.01
CA ASP A 340 -4.78 16.04 -5.29
C ASP A 340 -3.85 16.94 -6.11
N ASP A 341 -2.54 16.83 -5.90
CA ASP A 341 -1.50 17.59 -6.61
C ASP A 341 -1.35 17.18 -8.08
N LEU A 342 -1.86 16.01 -8.47
CA LEU A 342 -1.92 15.55 -9.86
C LEU A 342 -3.23 15.95 -10.55
N VAL A 343 -4.19 16.56 -9.85
CA VAL A 343 -5.46 17.01 -10.44
C VAL A 343 -5.30 18.44 -10.99
N PRO A 344 -5.45 18.64 -12.32
CA PRO A 344 -5.42 19.99 -12.89
C PRO A 344 -6.52 20.88 -12.30
N GLU A 345 -6.23 22.17 -12.15
CA GLU A 345 -7.18 23.14 -11.57
C GLU A 345 -8.52 23.16 -12.32
N SER A 346 -8.49 23.15 -13.64
CA SER A 346 -9.69 23.11 -14.51
C SER A 346 -10.45 21.78 -14.44
N ALA A 347 -9.83 20.70 -13.96
CA ALA A 347 -10.46 19.40 -13.76
C ALA A 347 -11.15 19.25 -12.39
N GLN A 348 -10.98 20.21 -11.46
CA GLN A 348 -11.60 20.17 -10.13
C GLN A 348 -13.13 20.11 -10.22
N ILE A 349 -13.74 20.81 -11.19
CA ILE A 349 -15.19 20.76 -11.46
C ILE A 349 -15.64 19.33 -11.77
N GLU A 350 -14.87 18.60 -12.59
CA GLU A 350 -15.15 17.20 -12.92
C GLU A 350 -15.04 16.31 -11.67
N ILE A 351 -14.01 16.49 -10.85
CA ILE A 351 -13.81 15.71 -9.62
C ILE A 351 -14.96 15.96 -8.64
N MET A 352 -15.32 17.22 -8.39
CA MET A 352 -16.43 17.59 -7.51
C MET A 352 -17.75 16.97 -7.97
N ALA A 353 -18.03 17.02 -9.28
CA ALA A 353 -19.23 16.40 -9.85
C ALA A 353 -19.23 14.88 -9.64
N LYS A 354 -18.11 14.20 -9.94
CA LYS A 354 -17.97 12.75 -9.76
C LYS A 354 -18.18 12.35 -8.30
N VAL A 355 -17.52 13.04 -7.36
CA VAL A 355 -17.67 12.78 -5.92
C VAL A 355 -19.13 12.92 -5.48
N SER A 356 -19.81 13.99 -5.91
CA SER A 356 -21.23 14.22 -5.63
C SER A 356 -22.16 13.14 -6.20
N ALA A 357 -21.80 12.55 -7.35
CA ALA A 357 -22.54 11.47 -7.99
C ALA A 357 -22.23 10.07 -7.42
N GLY A 358 -21.56 9.98 -6.27
CA GLY A 358 -21.25 8.70 -5.62
C GLY A 358 -19.99 8.01 -6.13
N TYR A 359 -19.11 8.73 -6.85
CA TYR A 359 -17.73 8.28 -7.06
C TYR A 359 -16.98 8.47 -5.74
N HIS A 360 -17.17 7.52 -4.85
CA HIS A 360 -16.46 7.46 -3.60
C HIS A 360 -15.04 7.00 -3.87
N THR A 361 -14.11 7.87 -3.57
CA THR A 361 -12.88 7.46 -2.93
C THR A 361 -13.24 7.00 -1.53
N ASP A 362 -12.56 6.00 -0.98
CA ASP A 362 -12.41 5.94 0.47
C ASP A 362 -11.48 7.11 0.90
N MET A 363 -11.81 8.34 0.51
CA MET A 363 -11.39 9.55 1.18
C MET A 363 -12.25 9.61 2.42
N ILE A 364 -11.85 8.79 3.39
CA ILE A 364 -11.85 9.21 4.78
C ILE A 364 -11.71 10.75 4.82
N SER A 365 -12.68 11.45 5.41
CA SER A 365 -12.56 12.90 5.59
C SER A 365 -11.20 13.16 6.21
N LYS A 366 -10.32 13.85 5.47
CA LYS A 366 -8.88 13.96 5.76
C LYS A 366 -8.59 14.54 7.16
N VAL A 367 -9.59 15.13 7.82
CA VAL A 367 -9.45 15.86 9.08
C VAL A 367 -9.89 15.03 10.29
N ASP A 368 -11.04 14.33 10.25
CA ASP A 368 -11.61 13.72 11.47
C ASP A 368 -11.00 12.35 11.80
N ILE A 369 -10.86 11.46 10.82
CA ILE A 369 -10.27 10.14 11.06
C ILE A 369 -8.74 10.26 11.22
N SER A 370 -8.09 11.23 10.58
CA SER A 370 -6.64 11.45 10.77
C SER A 370 -6.30 11.87 12.20
N ALA A 371 -7.17 12.63 12.88
CA ALA A 371 -6.95 12.98 14.27
C ALA A 371 -7.13 11.76 15.19
N GLU A 372 -8.18 10.97 14.97
CA GLU A 372 -8.48 9.78 15.78
C GLU A 372 -7.38 8.71 15.68
N ILE A 373 -6.99 8.30 14.46
CA ILE A 373 -6.03 7.21 14.22
C ILE A 373 -4.60 7.54 14.67
N HIS A 374 -4.32 8.81 14.97
CA HIS A 374 -3.03 9.26 15.49
C HIS A 374 -2.98 9.28 17.02
N THR A 375 -4.04 8.88 17.74
CA THR A 375 -4.04 8.80 19.21
C THR A 375 -3.51 7.46 19.73
N LEU A 376 -2.96 7.45 20.95
CA LEU A 376 -2.58 6.20 21.63
C LEU A 376 -3.79 5.32 21.94
N GLU A 377 -4.96 5.93 22.19
CA GLU A 377 -6.20 5.19 22.40
C GLU A 377 -6.65 4.45 21.17
N ALA A 378 -6.57 5.07 19.99
CA ALA A 378 -6.91 4.37 18.75
C ALA A 378 -6.01 3.15 18.54
N VAL A 379 -4.70 3.24 18.85
CA VAL A 379 -3.81 2.07 18.81
C VAL A 379 -4.35 0.96 19.72
N ARG A 380 -4.68 1.28 20.97
CA ARG A 380 -5.19 0.30 21.94
C ARG A 380 -6.54 -0.30 21.52
N GLU A 381 -7.52 0.55 21.23
CA GLU A 381 -8.88 0.15 20.88
C GLU A 381 -8.89 -0.73 19.63
N ARG A 382 -8.20 -0.32 18.57
CA ARG A 382 -8.21 -1.04 17.30
C ARG A 382 -7.43 -2.36 17.38
N CYS A 383 -6.31 -2.39 18.12
CA CYS A 383 -5.62 -3.66 18.38
C CYS A 383 -6.45 -4.60 19.25
N GLN A 384 -7.15 -4.08 20.26
CA GLN A 384 -8.04 -4.87 21.11
C GLN A 384 -9.16 -5.50 20.31
N ARG A 385 -9.78 -4.77 19.37
CA ARG A 385 -10.82 -5.31 18.49
C ARG A 385 -10.32 -6.52 17.67
N VAL A 386 -9.08 -6.47 17.18
CA VAL A 386 -8.46 -7.64 16.52
C VAL A 386 -8.25 -8.77 17.51
N PHE A 387 -7.69 -8.49 18.68
CA PHE A 387 -7.42 -9.51 19.70
C PHE A 387 -8.71 -10.20 20.18
N ASP A 388 -9.82 -9.47 20.27
CA ASP A 388 -11.13 -10.01 20.63
C ASP A 388 -11.65 -11.02 19.59
N LEU A 389 -11.34 -10.84 18.29
CA LEU A 389 -11.57 -11.89 17.28
C LEU A 389 -10.78 -13.15 17.62
N GLY A 390 -9.56 -13.01 18.13
CA GLY A 390 -8.72 -14.12 18.60
C GLY A 390 -9.35 -14.88 19.75
N LEU A 391 -9.88 -14.18 20.74
CA LEU A 391 -10.57 -14.79 21.88
C LEU A 391 -11.82 -15.57 21.44
N ARG A 392 -12.47 -15.16 20.33
CA ARG A 392 -13.60 -15.89 19.73
C ARG A 392 -13.19 -16.97 18.72
N GLY A 393 -11.90 -17.12 18.42
CA GLY A 393 -11.40 -18.06 17.42
C GLY A 393 -11.66 -17.63 15.97
N GLU A 394 -11.96 -16.33 15.75
CA GLU A 394 -12.35 -15.72 14.48
C GLU A 394 -11.18 -15.08 13.71
N LEU A 395 -9.96 -15.11 14.24
CA LEU A 395 -8.75 -14.66 13.51
C LEU A 395 -8.55 -15.46 12.22
N VAL A 396 -8.13 -14.78 11.16
CA VAL A 396 -8.00 -15.33 9.81
C VAL A 396 -6.68 -16.06 9.63
N HIS A 397 -5.58 -15.52 10.16
CA HIS A 397 -4.24 -16.03 9.87
C HIS A 397 -3.64 -16.83 11.03
N PHE A 398 -4.02 -16.53 12.27
CA PHE A 398 -3.54 -17.19 13.47
C PHE A 398 -4.67 -17.86 14.27
N SER A 399 -4.29 -18.86 15.05
CA SER A 399 -5.06 -19.36 16.18
C SER A 399 -4.41 -18.89 17.47
N LEU A 400 -5.23 -18.40 18.38
CA LEU A 400 -4.79 -17.88 19.68
C LEU A 400 -4.99 -18.94 20.76
N ASP A 401 -3.92 -19.29 21.48
CA ASP A 401 -3.94 -20.17 22.64
C ASP A 401 -3.45 -19.43 23.89
N ILE A 402 -4.40 -18.93 24.68
CA ILE A 402 -4.10 -18.27 25.96
C ILE A 402 -3.50 -19.25 26.99
N GLY A 403 -3.78 -20.55 26.87
CA GLY A 403 -3.18 -21.58 27.73
C GLY A 403 -1.66 -21.65 27.58
N ALA A 404 -1.13 -21.32 26.40
CA ALA A 404 0.30 -21.25 26.15
C ALA A 404 0.98 -19.98 26.72
N LEU A 405 0.22 -18.98 27.19
CA LEU A 405 0.76 -17.69 27.65
C LEU A 405 1.74 -17.85 28.83
N GLN A 406 1.53 -18.87 29.67
CA GLN A 406 2.42 -19.16 30.79
C GLN A 406 3.86 -19.42 30.33
N LYS A 407 4.07 -20.02 29.16
CA LYS A 407 5.41 -20.26 28.59
C LYS A 407 6.12 -18.95 28.25
N ALA A 408 5.38 -17.98 27.71
CA ALA A 408 5.92 -16.65 27.43
C ALA A 408 6.25 -15.89 28.72
N ILE A 409 5.37 -15.93 29.72
CA ILE A 409 5.62 -15.32 31.04
C ILE A 409 6.87 -15.92 31.68
N ASP A 410 7.02 -17.23 31.65
CA ASP A 410 8.16 -17.93 32.26
C ASP A 410 9.48 -17.59 31.58
N ALA A 411 9.50 -17.57 30.24
CA ALA A 411 10.67 -17.16 29.48
C ALA A 411 11.09 -15.72 29.78
N VAL A 412 10.11 -14.81 29.90
CA VAL A 412 10.38 -13.41 30.23
C VAL A 412 10.88 -13.27 31.67
N VAL A 413 10.28 -13.95 32.64
CA VAL A 413 10.76 -13.93 34.04
C VAL A 413 12.17 -14.49 34.16
N ALA A 414 12.51 -15.54 33.39
CA ALA A 414 13.86 -16.08 33.35
C ALA A 414 14.86 -15.03 32.85
N SER A 415 14.56 -14.36 31.74
CA SER A 415 15.36 -13.24 31.20
C SER A 415 15.54 -12.12 32.23
N ILE A 416 14.47 -11.70 32.90
CA ILE A 416 14.52 -10.65 33.94
C ILE A 416 15.44 -11.07 35.08
N LYS A 417 15.31 -12.28 35.62
CA LYS A 417 16.10 -12.75 36.77
C LYS A 417 17.59 -12.89 36.45
N GLU A 418 17.90 -13.34 35.24
CA GLU A 418 19.29 -13.48 34.79
C GLU A 418 19.99 -12.12 34.71
N GLN A 419 19.28 -11.10 34.23
CA GLN A 419 19.89 -9.84 33.83
C GLN A 419 19.74 -8.73 34.88
N TYR A 420 18.62 -8.75 35.59
CA TYR A 420 18.27 -7.83 36.65
C TYR A 420 17.93 -8.62 37.92
N PRO A 421 18.92 -9.30 38.53
CA PRO A 421 18.69 -10.15 39.71
C PRO A 421 18.14 -9.35 40.91
N LYS A 422 18.37 -8.03 40.94
CA LYS A 422 17.81 -7.10 41.95
C LYS A 422 16.47 -6.47 41.54
N LEU A 423 15.94 -6.82 40.36
CA LEU A 423 14.71 -6.26 39.78
C LEU A 423 14.75 -4.74 39.53
N ASP A 424 15.95 -4.16 39.49
CA ASP A 424 16.17 -2.77 39.09
C ASP A 424 16.25 -2.66 37.56
N ILE A 425 15.08 -2.74 36.92
CA ILE A 425 14.95 -2.75 35.47
C ILE A 425 14.74 -1.31 34.98
N PRO A 426 15.61 -0.79 34.09
CA PRO A 426 15.39 0.52 33.47
C PRO A 426 14.22 0.48 32.47
N CYS A 427 13.70 1.64 32.10
CA CYS A 427 12.72 1.72 31.03
C CYS A 427 13.35 1.31 29.68
N HIS A 428 12.58 0.64 28.83
CA HIS A 428 13.00 0.37 27.46
C HIS A 428 13.09 1.67 26.68
N GLY A 429 14.21 1.87 25.99
CA GLY A 429 14.48 3.09 25.25
C GLY A 429 15.86 3.09 24.61
N ARG A 430 16.13 4.10 23.79
CA ARG A 430 17.41 4.21 23.06
C ARG A 430 18.62 4.31 23.99
N MET A 431 18.48 4.88 25.19
CA MET A 431 19.60 5.06 26.12
C MET A 431 20.31 3.75 26.49
N ARG A 432 19.60 2.62 26.49
CA ARG A 432 20.14 1.30 26.79
C ARG A 432 21.15 0.82 25.75
N HIS A 433 21.06 1.32 24.53
CA HIS A 433 21.98 1.01 23.43
C HIS A 433 23.30 1.80 23.50
N PHE A 434 23.41 2.76 24.42
CA PHE A 434 24.66 3.45 24.74
C PHE A 434 25.39 2.85 25.95
N VAL A 435 24.90 1.71 26.47
CA VAL A 435 25.54 1.00 27.58
C VAL A 435 26.62 0.07 27.03
N VAL A 436 27.87 0.30 27.43
CA VAL A 436 29.03 -0.52 27.12
C VAL A 436 29.71 -0.88 28.44
N ASP A 437 29.96 -2.16 28.68
CA ASP A 437 30.58 -2.66 29.92
C ASP A 437 29.95 -2.11 31.21
N ASN A 438 28.61 -2.05 31.23
CA ASN A 438 27.78 -1.48 32.30
C ASN A 438 27.90 0.04 32.51
N VAL A 439 28.56 0.76 31.61
CA VAL A 439 28.66 2.23 31.62
C VAL A 439 27.78 2.81 30.51
N ASN A 440 26.87 3.72 30.87
CA ASN A 440 26.12 4.48 29.87
C ASN A 440 26.96 5.66 29.35
N LEU A 441 27.46 5.54 28.12
CA LEU A 441 28.34 6.53 27.51
C LEU A 441 27.64 7.88 27.29
N ALA A 442 26.34 7.87 26.95
CA ALA A 442 25.58 9.10 26.78
C ALA A 442 25.41 9.86 28.11
N THR A 443 25.15 9.16 29.21
CA THR A 443 25.09 9.76 30.56
C THR A 443 26.47 10.27 31.01
N GLN A 444 27.53 9.52 30.75
CA GLN A 444 28.89 9.95 31.08
C GLN A 444 29.27 11.23 30.32
N MET A 445 28.91 11.31 29.04
CA MET A 445 29.07 12.50 28.21
C MET A 445 28.25 13.67 28.77
N SER A 446 26.96 13.46 29.05
CA SER A 446 26.07 14.54 29.49
C SER A 446 26.46 15.15 30.83
N ASN A 447 27.04 14.35 31.73
CA ASN A 447 27.52 14.82 33.02
C ASN A 447 28.66 15.86 32.89
N ARG A 448 29.44 15.81 31.80
CA ARG A 448 30.56 16.73 31.54
C ARG A 448 30.13 18.04 30.88
N TRP A 449 28.88 18.19 30.44
CA TRP A 449 28.44 19.41 29.78
C TRP A 449 28.33 20.58 30.77
N PRO A 450 28.94 21.75 30.46
CA PRO A 450 28.90 22.93 31.32
C PRO A 450 27.60 23.74 31.07
N CYS A 451 26.45 23.09 31.22
CA CYS A 451 25.14 23.71 31.06
C CYS A 451 24.15 23.25 32.15
N ASP A 452 23.02 23.95 32.23
CA ASP A 452 21.97 23.62 33.19
C ASP A 452 21.31 22.26 32.86
N PRO A 453 20.64 21.62 33.84
CA PRO A 453 20.01 20.31 33.65
C PRO A 453 19.00 20.24 32.50
N TRP A 454 18.30 21.34 32.19
CA TRP A 454 17.33 21.36 31.09
C TRP A 454 18.04 21.34 29.75
N GLU A 455 19.11 22.11 29.57
CA GLU A 455 19.91 22.04 28.34
C GLU A 455 20.58 20.67 28.17
N LYS A 456 21.02 20.02 29.26
CA LYS A 456 21.47 18.62 29.20
C LYS A 456 20.37 17.71 28.68
N THR A 457 19.15 17.88 29.17
CA THR A 457 17.98 17.11 28.73
C THR A 457 17.67 17.35 27.25
N ARG A 458 17.69 18.60 26.75
CA ARG A 458 17.50 18.91 25.32
C ARG A 458 18.51 18.20 24.43
N ARG A 459 19.78 18.19 24.82
CA ARG A 459 20.87 17.54 24.07
C ARG A 459 20.77 16.02 24.08
N LEU A 460 20.31 15.43 25.17
CA LEU A 460 19.99 14.00 25.21
C LEU A 460 18.82 13.67 24.27
N VAL A 461 17.76 14.49 24.28
CA VAL A 461 16.61 14.35 23.37
C VAL A 461 17.02 14.47 21.90
N ASP A 462 17.92 15.40 21.56
CA ASP A 462 18.52 15.48 20.22
C ASP A 462 19.18 14.15 19.81
N LEU A 463 20.08 13.63 20.66
CA LEU A 463 20.81 12.39 20.40
C LEU A 463 19.87 11.20 20.22
N VAL A 464 18.95 10.98 21.17
CA VAL A 464 18.04 9.81 21.10
C VAL A 464 17.07 9.91 19.93
N THR A 465 16.69 11.11 19.49
CA THR A 465 15.81 11.28 18.32
C THR A 465 16.50 10.80 17.05
N VAL A 466 17.71 11.30 16.78
CA VAL A 466 18.47 10.89 15.58
C VAL A 466 18.86 9.40 15.66
N ALA A 467 19.33 8.94 16.81
CA ALA A 467 19.68 7.52 17.00
C ALA A 467 18.45 6.59 16.85
N SER A 468 17.26 7.06 17.22
CA SER A 468 16.01 6.31 17.02
C SER A 468 15.62 6.23 15.55
N LEU A 469 15.66 7.36 14.85
CA LEU A 469 15.30 7.46 13.43
C LEU A 469 16.31 6.81 12.47
N LEU A 470 17.56 6.58 12.88
CA LEU A 470 18.58 5.94 12.03
C LEU A 470 18.71 4.42 12.25
N ASP A 471 17.90 3.85 13.14
CA ASP A 471 17.92 2.42 13.47
C ASP A 471 17.08 1.55 12.52
N ALA A 472 17.23 1.82 11.23
CA ALA A 472 16.48 1.17 10.17
C ALA A 472 17.24 -0.08 9.70
N GLY A 473 17.29 -1.13 10.53
CA GLY A 473 17.84 -2.46 10.19
C GLY A 473 19.20 -2.48 9.47
N ALA A 474 20.28 -2.84 10.15
CA ALA A 474 21.63 -2.78 9.57
C ALA A 474 21.93 -3.82 8.46
N GLY A 475 21.04 -4.78 8.22
CA GLY A 475 21.36 -6.01 7.49
C GLY A 475 22.14 -7.00 8.37
N ASN A 476 22.53 -8.13 7.77
CA ASN A 476 23.24 -9.20 8.49
C ASN A 476 24.76 -9.01 8.52
N ASP A 477 25.31 -8.29 7.54
CA ASP A 477 26.76 -8.22 7.33
C ASP A 477 27.42 -6.96 7.90
N TRP A 478 26.65 -5.89 8.10
CA TRP A 478 27.18 -4.62 8.59
C TRP A 478 27.66 -4.72 10.03
N LYS A 479 28.81 -4.11 10.32
CA LYS A 479 29.37 -3.94 11.66
C LYS A 479 29.94 -2.55 11.88
N TYR A 480 29.93 -2.11 13.12
CA TYR A 480 30.60 -0.90 13.59
C TYR A 480 31.82 -1.25 14.43
N VAL A 481 32.95 -0.60 14.20
CA VAL A 481 34.15 -0.75 15.02
C VAL A 481 34.41 0.57 15.75
N ASP A 482 34.32 0.58 17.08
CA ASP A 482 34.57 1.81 17.85
C ASP A 482 36.06 2.17 17.93
N ALA A 483 36.37 3.31 18.56
CA ALA A 483 37.74 3.80 18.73
C ALA A 483 38.65 2.84 19.53
N ASP A 484 38.06 1.99 20.38
CA ASP A 484 38.77 0.99 21.18
C ASP A 484 38.92 -0.36 20.44
N GLY A 485 38.41 -0.46 19.20
CA GLY A 485 38.47 -1.65 18.36
C GLY A 485 37.37 -2.67 18.61
N ASN A 486 36.36 -2.36 19.43
CA ASN A 486 35.24 -3.26 19.71
C ASN A 486 34.27 -3.30 18.54
N VAL A 487 33.89 -4.51 18.13
CA VAL A 487 32.95 -4.74 17.04
C VAL A 487 31.53 -4.87 17.56
N ARG A 488 30.60 -4.08 17.02
CA ARG A 488 29.17 -4.15 17.33
C ARG A 488 28.35 -4.31 16.05
N PHE A 489 27.19 -4.93 16.19
CA PHE A 489 26.29 -5.23 15.08
C PHE A 489 24.92 -4.62 15.33
N ARG A 490 24.09 -4.57 14.28
CA ARG A 490 22.65 -4.22 14.37
C ARG A 490 22.41 -2.91 15.14
N SER A 491 21.37 -2.86 15.97
CA SER A 491 20.89 -1.66 16.64
C SER A 491 21.90 -1.09 17.62
N GLU A 492 22.62 -1.98 18.32
CA GLU A 492 23.70 -1.64 19.24
C GLU A 492 24.87 -0.94 18.52
N GLY A 493 25.26 -1.44 17.33
CA GLY A 493 26.29 -0.80 16.51
C GLY A 493 25.83 0.54 15.91
N LEU A 494 24.58 0.61 15.42
CA LEU A 494 24.00 1.85 14.88
C LEU A 494 23.92 2.95 15.94
N ALA A 495 23.58 2.61 17.18
CA ALA A 495 23.51 3.57 18.28
C ALA A 495 24.89 4.18 18.59
N ILE A 496 25.94 3.36 18.70
CA ILE A 496 27.30 3.85 18.96
C ILE A 496 27.83 4.68 17.79
N ALA A 497 27.57 4.27 16.55
CA ALA A 497 27.92 5.09 15.37
C ALA A 497 27.31 6.49 15.42
N VAL A 498 26.03 6.59 15.78
CA VAL A 498 25.34 7.89 15.91
C VAL A 498 25.85 8.68 17.10
N LEU A 499 26.19 8.03 18.22
CA LEU A 499 26.81 8.69 19.37
C LEU A 499 28.15 9.32 18.98
N ASP A 500 29.01 8.59 18.27
CA ASP A 500 30.31 9.10 17.84
C ASP A 500 30.17 10.27 16.85
N MET A 501 29.21 10.20 15.92
CA MET A 501 28.87 11.32 15.03
C MET A 501 28.34 12.54 15.80
N PHE A 502 27.51 12.32 16.82
CA PHE A 502 26.99 13.38 17.68
C PHE A 502 28.10 14.03 18.52
N THR A 503 29.01 13.24 19.07
CA THR A 503 30.19 13.73 19.81
C THR A 503 31.18 14.47 18.90
N ALA A 504 31.28 14.07 17.63
CA ALA A 504 32.07 14.79 16.62
C ALA A 504 31.40 16.08 16.14
N GLY A 505 30.14 16.34 16.50
CA GLY A 505 29.40 17.54 16.11
C GLY A 505 28.80 17.51 14.72
N GLU A 506 28.71 16.34 14.09
CA GLU A 506 28.26 16.17 12.70
C GLU A 506 26.80 16.63 12.50
N PHE A 507 25.99 16.66 13.57
CA PHE A 507 24.59 17.09 13.52
C PHE A 507 24.34 18.54 13.97
N SER A 508 25.41 19.31 14.26
CA SER A 508 25.29 20.71 14.69
C SER A 508 25.82 21.68 13.63
N SER A 509 25.08 22.76 13.39
CA SER A 509 25.52 23.82 12.47
C SER A 509 26.46 24.82 13.14
N ASP A 510 26.74 24.63 14.43
CA ASP A 510 27.49 25.57 15.27
C ASP A 510 28.62 24.82 15.99
N LYS A 511 29.84 25.16 15.63
CA LYS A 511 31.05 24.52 16.17
C LYS A 511 31.28 24.82 17.65
N ALA A 512 30.70 25.89 18.19
CA ALA A 512 30.77 26.18 19.63
C ALA A 512 29.81 25.30 20.44
N VAL A 513 28.79 24.72 19.80
CA VAL A 513 27.78 23.86 20.43
C VAL A 513 27.68 22.55 19.65
N PHE A 514 28.75 21.75 19.70
CA PHE A 514 28.86 20.53 18.89
C PHE A 514 27.92 19.39 19.35
N HIS A 515 27.61 19.28 20.64
CA HIS A 515 26.61 18.33 21.16
C HIS A 515 25.17 18.82 20.99
N ARG A 516 24.74 19.07 19.74
CA ARG A 516 23.39 19.54 19.38
C ARG A 516 23.00 18.99 18.01
N VAL A 517 21.71 18.74 17.83
CA VAL A 517 21.08 18.51 16.51
C VAL A 517 20.30 19.77 16.14
N ASN A 518 20.36 20.23 14.88
CA ASN A 518 19.45 21.29 14.40
C ASN A 518 19.11 21.13 12.91
N SER A 519 18.00 21.74 12.48
CA SER A 519 17.50 21.59 11.11
C SER A 519 18.52 22.00 10.06
N LEU A 520 19.28 23.08 10.29
CA LEU A 520 20.28 23.57 9.33
C LEU A 520 21.40 22.55 9.06
N ALA A 521 21.93 21.91 10.11
CA ALA A 521 22.92 20.86 9.95
C ALA A 521 22.33 19.61 9.29
N LEU A 522 21.12 19.23 9.67
CA LEU A 522 20.44 18.10 9.07
C LEU A 522 20.17 18.29 7.57
N LYS A 523 19.79 19.49 7.12
CA LYS A 523 19.63 19.82 5.69
C LYS A 523 20.95 19.74 4.92
N ASN A 524 22.04 20.18 5.54
CA ASN A 524 23.37 20.15 4.94
C ASN A 524 24.05 18.77 5.09
N PHE A 525 23.42 17.82 5.77
CA PHE A 525 23.93 16.47 5.92
C PHE A 525 23.95 15.77 4.56
N ASP A 526 25.06 15.13 4.21
CA ASP A 526 25.22 14.47 2.91
C ASP A 526 25.52 12.96 3.03
N ILE A 527 25.53 12.28 1.87
CA ILE A 527 25.76 10.84 1.82
C ILE A 527 27.16 10.45 2.30
N SER A 528 28.18 11.31 2.09
CA SER A 528 29.55 11.02 2.50
C SER A 528 29.68 10.98 4.01
N MET A 529 28.93 11.82 4.72
CA MET A 529 28.85 11.82 6.18
C MET A 529 28.20 10.54 6.72
N ILE A 530 27.15 10.03 6.06
CA ILE A 530 26.55 8.72 6.42
C ILE A 530 27.56 7.59 6.17
N LEU A 531 28.21 7.57 5.00
CA LEU A 531 29.17 6.52 4.66
C LEU A 531 30.34 6.49 5.64
N LYS A 532 30.88 7.66 6.00
CA LYS A 532 31.97 7.78 6.98
C LYS A 532 31.50 7.39 8.38
N GLY A 533 30.41 8.00 8.85
CA GLY A 533 29.91 7.82 10.22
C GLY A 533 29.49 6.39 10.53
N PHE A 534 28.90 5.68 9.57
CA PHE A 534 28.54 4.27 9.69
C PHE A 534 29.59 3.31 9.12
N GLN A 535 30.79 3.79 8.75
CA GLN A 535 31.89 2.97 8.23
C GLN A 535 31.49 2.09 7.02
N VAL A 536 30.61 2.61 6.17
CA VAL A 536 30.03 1.88 5.05
C VAL A 536 31.05 1.78 3.92
N SER A 537 31.28 0.56 3.44
CA SER A 537 32.17 0.28 2.33
C SER A 537 31.71 -0.96 1.56
N LYS A 538 32.40 -1.30 0.46
CA LYS A 538 32.11 -2.54 -0.29
C LYS A 538 32.24 -3.80 0.56
N THR A 539 33.10 -3.79 1.58
CA THR A 539 33.34 -4.92 2.49
C THR A 539 32.60 -4.79 3.82
N ASN A 540 31.89 -3.68 4.03
CA ASN A 540 31.03 -3.44 5.20
C ASN A 540 29.73 -2.75 4.75
N PRO A 541 28.87 -3.44 3.98
CA PRO A 541 27.69 -2.82 3.38
C PRO A 541 26.60 -2.59 4.43
N LEU A 542 26.03 -1.38 4.46
CA LEU A 542 24.85 -1.05 5.27
C LEU A 542 23.61 -0.99 4.37
N VAL A 543 22.55 -1.70 4.75
CA VAL A 543 21.25 -1.63 4.04
C VAL A 543 20.61 -0.27 4.30
N GLY A 544 20.01 0.36 3.29
CA GLY A 544 19.18 1.57 3.48
C GLY A 544 19.94 2.89 3.70
N VAL A 545 21.16 3.05 3.15
CA VAL A 545 21.96 4.29 3.26
C VAL A 545 21.21 5.53 2.75
N LYS A 546 20.63 5.47 1.55
CA LYS A 546 19.86 6.59 0.96
C LYS A 546 18.61 6.92 1.77
N GLY A 547 17.93 5.89 2.30
CA GLY A 547 16.74 6.04 3.13
C GLY A 547 17.04 6.82 4.41
N ARG A 548 18.15 6.50 5.09
CA ARG A 548 18.63 7.24 6.28
C ARG A 548 18.90 8.71 6.01
N LEU A 549 19.56 9.04 4.90
CA LEU A 549 19.79 10.43 4.51
C LEU A 549 18.45 11.16 4.31
N GLY A 550 17.53 10.54 3.57
CA GLY A 550 16.19 11.10 3.37
C GLY A 550 15.41 11.32 4.67
N ILE A 551 15.56 10.43 5.67
CA ILE A 551 14.97 10.60 6.99
C ILE A 551 15.52 11.84 7.71
N LEU A 552 16.84 12.08 7.64
CA LEU A 552 17.45 13.28 8.26
C LEU A 552 16.98 14.58 7.60
N HIS A 553 16.87 14.60 6.28
CA HIS A 553 16.33 15.76 5.55
C HIS A 553 14.88 16.04 5.91
N ARG A 554 14.03 15.00 5.92
CA ARG A 554 12.63 15.16 6.33
C ARG A 554 12.48 15.51 7.81
N LEU A 555 13.39 15.07 8.68
CA LEU A 555 13.46 15.53 10.07
C LEU A 555 13.73 17.03 10.10
N ALA A 556 14.67 17.53 9.30
CA ALA A 556 14.93 18.96 9.24
C ALA A 556 13.69 19.77 8.84
N ASP A 557 12.95 19.31 7.83
CA ASP A 557 11.70 19.94 7.41
C ASP A 557 10.63 19.88 8.52
N ALA A 558 10.49 18.74 9.20
CA ALA A 558 9.56 18.57 10.31
C ALA A 558 9.83 19.55 11.47
N LEU A 559 11.11 19.75 11.80
CA LEU A 559 11.53 20.68 12.85
C LEU A 559 11.15 22.12 12.53
N GLU A 560 11.26 22.54 11.26
CA GLU A 560 10.95 23.90 10.82
C GLU A 560 9.45 24.15 10.62
N MET A 561 8.72 23.12 10.16
CA MET A 561 7.27 23.21 9.95
C MET A 561 6.48 23.23 11.26
N SER A 562 7.09 22.78 12.36
CA SER A 562 6.40 22.62 13.65
C SER A 562 7.06 23.40 14.79
N PRO A 563 7.17 24.75 14.70
CA PRO A 563 7.86 25.57 15.70
C PRO A 563 7.19 25.53 17.08
N GLU A 564 5.91 25.15 17.17
CA GLU A 564 5.22 24.91 18.45
C GLU A 564 5.97 23.90 19.32
N PHE A 565 6.48 22.82 18.69
CA PHE A 565 7.13 21.70 19.36
C PHE A 565 8.66 21.84 19.36
N PHE A 566 9.24 22.37 18.28
CA PHE A 566 10.69 22.34 18.06
C PHE A 566 11.36 23.72 18.09
N GLY A 567 10.64 24.77 18.48
CA GLY A 567 11.15 26.15 18.56
C GLY A 567 11.35 26.82 17.19
N SER A 568 11.49 28.14 17.18
CA SER A 568 11.57 28.96 15.96
C SER A 568 12.97 29.54 15.68
N GLU A 569 13.77 29.82 16.71
CA GLU A 569 15.11 30.41 16.53
C GLU A 569 16.15 29.35 16.14
N ILE A 570 16.14 28.21 16.85
CA ILE A 570 16.98 27.05 16.57
C ILE A 570 16.07 25.84 16.55
N CYS A 571 15.60 25.45 15.37
CA CYS A 571 14.72 24.30 15.17
C CYS A 571 15.48 23.01 15.49
N ARG A 572 15.19 22.37 16.62
CA ARG A 572 15.87 21.15 17.08
C ARG A 572 14.92 20.19 17.80
N PRO A 573 15.17 18.87 17.76
CA PRO A 573 14.34 17.90 18.47
C PRO A 573 14.23 18.18 19.97
N GLY A 574 15.33 18.60 20.59
CA GLY A 574 15.44 18.88 22.02
C GLY A 574 14.49 19.94 22.55
N ASN A 575 13.97 20.82 21.70
CA ASN A 575 12.99 21.84 22.11
C ASN A 575 11.61 21.23 22.48
N ILE A 576 11.37 19.94 22.18
CA ILE A 576 10.25 19.18 22.76
C ILE A 576 10.24 19.29 24.29
N VAL A 577 11.41 19.37 24.93
CA VAL A 577 11.52 19.54 26.38
C VAL A 577 10.81 20.82 26.83
N ASP A 578 10.97 21.93 26.11
CA ASP A 578 10.33 23.20 26.45
C ASP A 578 8.82 23.19 26.15
N TYR A 579 8.41 22.48 25.10
CA TYR A 579 7.00 22.20 24.87
C TYR A 579 6.38 21.42 26.04
N VAL A 580 6.99 20.31 26.46
CA VAL A 580 6.50 19.50 27.58
C VAL A 580 6.45 20.33 28.86
N ARG A 581 7.51 21.08 29.19
CA ARG A 581 7.59 21.91 30.40
C ARG A 581 6.46 22.94 30.51
N ARG A 582 6.01 23.52 29.39
CA ARG A 582 4.87 24.45 29.38
C ARG A 582 3.54 23.80 29.78
N HIS A 583 3.47 22.47 29.75
CA HIS A 583 2.27 21.69 30.09
C HIS A 583 2.43 20.89 31.40
N VAL A 584 3.57 21.03 32.07
CA VAL A 584 3.79 20.43 33.39
C VAL A 584 2.99 21.19 34.43
N ASN A 585 2.25 20.46 35.28
CA ASN A 585 1.49 21.06 36.39
C ASN A 585 2.38 21.42 37.59
N GLU A 586 1.79 22.02 38.62
CA GLU A 586 2.47 22.45 39.84
C GLU A 586 3.22 21.33 40.61
N ASN A 587 2.89 20.07 40.34
CA ASN A 587 3.50 18.89 40.97
C ASN A 587 4.57 18.21 40.08
N ASN A 588 5.09 18.92 39.08
CA ASN A 588 6.03 18.38 38.08
C ASN A 588 5.47 17.19 37.27
N ARG A 589 4.16 17.12 37.05
CA ARG A 589 3.51 16.04 36.30
C ARG A 589 2.98 16.50 34.94
N VAL A 590 3.01 15.62 33.95
CA VAL A 590 2.47 15.87 32.60
C VAL A 590 1.91 14.58 32.00
N SER A 591 0.78 14.66 31.29
CA SER A 591 0.25 13.49 30.56
C SER A 591 1.16 13.08 29.41
N ILE A 592 1.35 11.78 29.20
CA ILE A 592 2.08 11.24 28.03
C ILE A 592 1.52 11.76 26.69
N ARG A 593 0.24 12.14 26.67
CA ARG A 593 -0.46 12.69 25.50
C ARG A 593 0.21 13.95 24.96
N VAL A 594 0.75 14.78 25.84
CA VAL A 594 1.46 16.00 25.47
C VAL A 594 2.70 15.63 24.67
N LEU A 595 3.54 14.74 25.20
CA LEU A 595 4.73 14.29 24.50
C LEU A 595 4.38 13.54 23.21
N TRP A 596 3.35 12.69 23.24
CA TRP A 596 2.85 11.98 22.07
C TRP A 596 2.42 12.92 20.95
N ARG A 597 1.67 13.98 21.26
CA ARG A 597 1.26 14.99 20.29
C ARG A 597 2.46 15.60 19.56
N ALA A 598 3.49 16.00 20.32
CA ALA A 598 4.70 16.57 19.73
C ALA A 598 5.46 15.56 18.83
N VAL A 599 5.45 14.27 19.18
CA VAL A 599 6.06 13.21 18.36
C VAL A 599 5.23 12.92 17.11
N ILE A 600 3.92 12.69 17.23
CA ILE A 600 3.09 12.21 16.11
C ILE A 600 2.71 13.33 15.13
N GLU A 601 2.38 14.53 15.63
CA GLU A 601 2.06 15.69 14.80
C GLU A 601 3.34 16.39 14.35
N GLY A 602 4.26 16.65 15.27
CA GLY A 602 5.48 17.40 14.97
C GLY A 602 6.41 16.71 13.99
N LEU A 603 6.55 15.38 14.09
CA LEU A 603 7.39 14.60 13.18
C LEU A 603 6.63 14.02 11.98
N GLN A 604 5.38 14.43 11.75
CA GLN A 604 4.57 13.92 10.64
C GLN A 604 5.31 13.95 9.28
N PRO A 605 6.08 14.99 8.91
CA PRO A 605 6.81 15.03 7.65
C PRO A 605 7.94 14.00 7.53
N VAL A 606 8.45 13.44 8.63
CA VAL A 606 9.47 12.37 8.63
C VAL A 606 8.93 11.11 7.97
N TRP A 607 7.62 10.85 8.10
CA TRP A 607 6.97 9.64 7.64
C TRP A 607 6.77 9.67 6.12
N PRO A 608 7.05 8.55 5.42
CA PRO A 608 6.88 8.48 3.97
C PRO A 608 5.42 8.71 3.58
N THR A 609 5.23 9.43 2.48
CA THR A 609 3.92 9.61 1.86
C THR A 609 3.51 8.30 1.19
N THR A 610 2.31 7.80 1.48
CA THR A 610 1.76 6.63 0.77
C THR A 610 1.39 6.98 -0.67
N LEU A 611 1.15 5.99 -1.52
CA LEU A 611 0.65 6.15 -2.91
C LEU A 611 -0.54 7.10 -3.05
N SER A 612 -1.34 7.30 -1.99
CA SER A 612 -2.49 8.21 -2.00
C SER A 612 -2.15 9.67 -1.62
N GLY A 613 -0.87 10.03 -1.47
CA GLY A 613 -0.48 11.36 -1.00
C GLY A 613 -0.71 11.59 0.51
N VAL A 614 -1.20 10.58 1.25
CA VAL A 614 -1.57 10.73 2.67
C VAL A 614 -0.46 10.17 3.56
N ARG A 615 0.02 10.98 4.50
CA ARG A 615 0.95 10.56 5.57
C ARG A 615 0.16 9.90 6.69
N ARG A 616 -0.31 8.67 6.45
CA ARG A 616 -1.05 7.87 7.44
C ARG A 616 -0.14 7.31 8.54
N GLY A 617 1.18 7.35 8.37
CA GLY A 617 2.11 6.71 9.28
C GLY A 617 1.99 5.18 9.21
N ASP A 618 2.13 4.52 10.35
CA ASP A 618 2.07 3.05 10.47
C ASP A 618 0.65 2.63 10.83
N VAL A 619 -0.26 2.76 9.85
CA VAL A 619 -1.70 2.48 9.95
C VAL A 619 -2.14 1.68 8.75
N TRP A 620 -2.77 0.53 8.99
CA TRP A 620 -3.06 -0.45 7.95
C TRP A 620 -4.48 -0.98 8.05
N SER A 621 -5.07 -1.37 6.92
CA SER A 621 -6.39 -2.00 6.89
C SER A 621 -6.33 -3.45 7.33
N TYR A 622 -7.38 -3.89 8.02
CA TYR A 622 -7.63 -5.28 8.38
C TYR A 622 -9.13 -5.58 8.20
N ASN A 623 -9.45 -6.27 7.12
CA ASN A 623 -10.81 -6.49 6.62
C ASN A 623 -11.76 -7.13 7.64
N PRO A 624 -11.35 -8.07 8.52
CA PRO A 624 -12.25 -8.65 9.51
C PRO A 624 -12.87 -7.64 10.48
N LEU A 625 -12.28 -6.45 10.63
CA LEU A 625 -12.85 -5.36 11.44
C LEU A 625 -13.79 -4.42 10.68
N LYS A 626 -13.96 -4.63 9.38
CA LYS A 626 -14.72 -3.72 8.52
C LYS A 626 -16.21 -3.73 8.86
N THR A 627 -16.73 -2.54 9.11
CA THR A 627 -18.16 -2.27 9.28
C THR A 627 -18.61 -1.24 8.23
N SER A 628 -19.86 -0.77 8.33
CA SER A 628 -20.36 0.33 7.49
C SER A 628 -19.70 1.69 7.79
N GLN A 629 -18.96 1.84 8.91
CA GLN A 629 -18.26 3.08 9.23
C GLN A 629 -16.90 3.18 8.49
N PRO A 630 -16.61 4.27 7.77
CA PRO A 630 -15.31 4.49 7.13
C PRO A 630 -14.15 4.44 8.13
N GLY A 631 -13.05 3.78 7.75
CA GLY A 631 -11.89 3.61 8.62
C GLY A 631 -12.11 2.64 9.80
N SER A 632 -13.26 1.94 9.87
CA SER A 632 -13.51 0.94 10.91
C SER A 632 -12.56 -0.26 10.85
N ASP A 633 -11.97 -0.51 9.68
CA ASP A 633 -10.96 -1.53 9.39
C ASP A 633 -9.52 -1.05 9.60
N LEU A 634 -9.29 0.24 9.87
CA LEU A 634 -7.94 0.76 10.09
C LEU A 634 -7.41 0.41 11.48
N VAL A 635 -6.18 -0.09 11.51
CA VAL A 635 -5.44 -0.47 12.71
C VAL A 635 -4.14 0.33 12.75
N PRO A 636 -4.04 1.36 13.62
CA PRO A 636 -2.83 2.12 13.84
C PRO A 636 -1.88 1.39 14.80
N PHE A 637 -0.58 1.46 14.51
CA PHE A 637 0.49 0.95 15.38
C PHE A 637 1.49 2.04 15.76
N HIS A 638 1.86 2.90 14.83
CA HIS A 638 2.84 4.00 15.03
C HIS A 638 4.10 3.55 15.77
N LYS A 639 4.62 2.35 15.46
CA LYS A 639 5.60 1.68 16.32
C LYS A 639 6.90 2.48 16.46
N LEU A 640 7.37 3.15 15.41
CA LEU A 640 8.57 3.99 15.52
C LEU A 640 8.32 5.24 16.36
N SER A 641 7.16 5.88 16.19
CA SER A 641 6.76 7.03 17.02
C SER A 641 6.67 6.62 18.49
N GLN A 642 6.15 5.43 18.80
CA GLN A 642 6.15 4.89 20.16
C GLN A 642 7.56 4.58 20.67
N TRP A 643 8.45 4.10 19.81
CA TRP A 643 9.86 3.90 20.17
C TRP A 643 10.58 5.21 20.50
N LEU A 644 10.33 6.27 19.72
CA LEU A 644 10.79 7.63 20.00
C LEU A 644 10.21 8.16 21.31
N LEU A 645 8.90 7.99 21.53
CA LEU A 645 8.20 8.38 22.76
C LEU A 645 8.90 7.80 24.00
N LEU A 646 9.15 6.48 23.99
CA LEU A 646 9.85 5.78 25.07
C LEU A 646 11.27 6.33 25.30
N SER A 647 11.98 6.63 24.22
CA SER A 647 13.36 7.10 24.27
C SER A 647 13.49 8.56 24.75
N ILE A 648 12.51 9.41 24.46
CA ILE A 648 12.48 10.82 24.89
C ILE A 648 11.99 10.97 26.33
N MET A 649 11.08 10.09 26.76
CA MET A 649 10.54 10.07 28.11
C MET A 649 11.64 9.87 29.17
N GLU A 650 12.63 9.00 28.91
CA GLU A 650 13.67 8.67 29.90
C GLU A 650 14.48 9.91 30.35
N PRO A 651 15.07 10.73 29.46
CA PRO A 651 15.72 11.99 29.84
C PRO A 651 14.81 12.97 30.61
N LEU A 652 13.50 13.01 30.32
CA LEU A 652 12.55 13.88 31.05
C LEU A 652 12.33 13.40 32.48
N ILE A 653 12.19 12.08 32.68
CA ILE A 653 12.04 11.46 33.99
C ILE A 653 13.31 11.64 34.82
N ASP A 654 14.48 11.43 34.22
CA ASP A 654 15.78 11.62 34.88
C ASP A 654 15.96 13.07 35.35
N ASN A 655 15.31 14.03 34.69
CA ASN A 655 15.30 15.44 35.07
C ASN A 655 14.09 15.85 35.95
N GLY A 656 13.41 14.87 36.57
CA GLY A 656 12.41 15.09 37.62
C GLY A 656 10.97 15.28 37.14
N ILE A 657 10.66 15.11 35.85
CA ILE A 657 9.27 15.14 35.36
C ILE A 657 8.61 13.78 35.60
N GLN A 658 7.42 13.79 36.19
CA GLN A 658 6.59 12.60 36.32
C GLN A 658 5.60 12.54 35.16
N ILE A 659 5.50 11.39 34.49
CA ILE A 659 4.59 11.22 33.35
C ILE A 659 3.34 10.46 33.77
N ASP A 660 2.19 11.09 33.53
CA ASP A 660 0.85 10.55 33.74
C ASP A 660 0.34 9.81 32.51
N ASP A 661 -0.76 9.05 32.69
CA ASP A 661 -1.41 8.27 31.63
C ASP A 661 -0.52 7.20 30.97
N MET A 662 0.47 6.69 31.71
CA MET A 662 1.39 5.64 31.25
C MET A 662 0.70 4.33 30.83
N HIS A 663 -0.56 4.13 31.24
CA HIS A 663 -1.39 3.01 30.78
C HIS A 663 -1.72 3.10 29.27
N LEU A 664 -1.58 4.27 28.63
CA LEU A 664 -1.80 4.45 27.19
C LEU A 664 -0.64 3.96 26.33
N VAL A 665 0.59 4.02 26.85
CA VAL A 665 1.79 3.53 26.14
C VAL A 665 1.63 2.05 25.88
N THR A 666 1.84 1.61 24.64
CA THR A 666 1.67 0.20 24.26
C THR A 666 3.02 -0.53 24.19
N GLY A 667 2.97 -1.86 24.07
CA GLY A 667 4.13 -2.65 23.67
C GLY A 667 4.54 -2.34 22.21
N LEU A 668 5.76 -2.71 21.82
CA LEU A 668 6.20 -2.52 20.43
C LEU A 668 5.82 -3.75 19.60
N ALA A 669 4.96 -3.55 18.60
CA ALA A 669 4.54 -4.59 17.66
C ALA A 669 5.61 -4.91 16.60
N GLU A 670 6.74 -5.46 17.05
CA GLU A 670 7.89 -5.82 16.22
C GLU A 670 8.25 -7.31 16.32
N TYR A 671 9.16 -7.76 15.45
CA TYR A 671 9.43 -9.19 15.21
C TYR A 671 9.99 -9.96 16.42
N ARG A 672 10.65 -9.33 17.38
CA ARG A 672 11.18 -9.99 18.59
C ARG A 672 10.05 -10.23 19.59
N ASN A 673 9.29 -9.18 19.91
CA ASN A 673 8.13 -9.23 20.78
C ASN A 673 7.04 -10.14 20.22
N GLY A 674 6.65 -9.96 18.96
CA GLY A 674 5.63 -10.79 18.36
C GLY A 674 6.13 -12.21 18.03
N GLY A 675 7.43 -12.35 17.78
CA GLY A 675 8.06 -13.66 17.58
C GLY A 675 8.05 -14.53 18.83
N LEU A 676 8.16 -13.92 20.03
CA LEU A 676 8.00 -14.61 21.31
C LEU A 676 6.67 -15.38 21.37
N PHE A 677 5.57 -14.77 20.93
CA PHE A 677 4.24 -15.39 20.99
C PHE A 677 4.06 -16.52 19.99
N ILE A 678 4.69 -16.42 18.81
CA ILE A 678 4.72 -17.53 17.87
C ILE A 678 5.56 -18.69 18.42
N ASP A 679 6.76 -18.38 18.93
CA ASP A 679 7.68 -19.41 19.39
C ASP A 679 7.26 -20.08 20.70
N THR A 680 6.46 -19.42 21.52
CA THR A 680 5.89 -20.04 22.73
C THR A 680 4.59 -20.80 22.45
N GLY A 681 4.04 -20.69 21.23
CA GLY A 681 2.81 -21.34 20.80
C GLY A 681 1.54 -20.58 21.16
N VAL A 682 1.65 -19.35 21.69
CA VAL A 682 0.51 -18.48 22.00
C VAL A 682 -0.23 -18.07 20.72
N LEU A 683 0.51 -17.78 19.66
CA LEU A 683 -0.02 -17.57 18.32
C LEU A 683 0.48 -18.67 17.41
N THR A 684 -0.42 -19.47 16.85
CA THR A 684 -0.06 -20.52 15.88
C THR A 684 -0.59 -20.13 14.51
N PRO A 685 0.24 -20.01 13.47
CA PRO A 685 -0.26 -19.71 12.12
C PRO A 685 -1.16 -20.85 11.65
N ARG A 686 -2.37 -20.52 11.17
CA ARG A 686 -3.32 -21.50 10.63
C ARG A 686 -2.77 -22.21 9.39
N ASN A 687 -1.94 -21.51 8.62
CA ASN A 687 -1.16 -22.09 7.54
C ASN A 687 0.33 -22.07 7.93
N PRO A 688 0.92 -23.19 8.39
CA PRO A 688 2.33 -23.25 8.80
C PRO A 688 3.32 -22.85 7.70
N SER A 689 2.98 -23.06 6.42
CA SER A 689 3.84 -22.68 5.30
C SER A 689 3.99 -21.16 5.15
N SER A 690 3.12 -20.37 5.80
CA SER A 690 3.19 -18.91 5.77
C SER A 690 4.48 -18.36 6.40
N LEU A 691 5.05 -19.01 7.41
CA LEU A 691 6.26 -18.55 8.10
C LEU A 691 7.53 -18.58 7.23
N GLY A 692 7.52 -19.30 6.11
CA GLY A 692 8.63 -19.30 5.15
C GLY A 692 8.58 -18.14 4.13
N ASN A 693 7.52 -17.34 4.13
CA ASN A 693 7.33 -16.24 3.18
C ASN A 693 7.77 -14.89 3.75
N TYR A 694 8.07 -13.95 2.85
CA TYR A 694 8.31 -12.54 3.18
C TYR A 694 7.04 -11.72 2.96
N PHE A 695 6.61 -10.99 3.99
CA PHE A 695 5.40 -10.17 3.98
C PHE A 695 5.72 -8.68 3.98
N ASP A 696 4.87 -7.88 3.33
CA ASP A 696 4.85 -6.43 3.53
C ASP A 696 4.25 -6.09 4.90
N VAL A 697 4.69 -4.98 5.50
CA VAL A 697 4.22 -4.49 6.81
C VAL A 697 2.70 -4.27 6.88
N GLY A 698 2.06 -3.94 5.76
CA GLY A 698 0.61 -3.75 5.65
C GLY A 698 -0.18 -5.01 5.29
N SER A 699 0.47 -6.17 5.15
CA SER A 699 -0.23 -7.43 4.87
C SER A 699 -1.15 -7.79 6.04
N GLU A 700 -2.38 -8.25 5.76
CA GLU A 700 -3.37 -8.56 6.82
C GLU A 700 -2.84 -9.57 7.86
N LEU A 701 -2.03 -10.55 7.45
CA LEU A 701 -1.35 -11.47 8.37
C LEU A 701 -0.44 -10.74 9.36
N VAL A 702 0.33 -9.77 8.88
CA VAL A 702 1.25 -8.98 9.71
C VAL A 702 0.45 -8.04 10.61
N VAL A 703 -0.60 -7.39 10.10
CA VAL A 703 -1.48 -6.52 10.89
C VAL A 703 -2.16 -7.31 12.01
N GLU A 704 -2.71 -8.49 11.71
CA GLU A 704 -3.34 -9.39 12.67
C GLU A 704 -2.37 -9.80 13.80
N TRP A 705 -1.17 -10.23 13.42
CA TRP A 705 -0.12 -10.62 14.36
C TRP A 705 0.37 -9.44 15.22
N ARG A 706 0.58 -8.26 14.63
CA ARG A 706 1.01 -7.04 15.34
C ARG A 706 -0.03 -6.57 16.35
N ALA A 707 -1.31 -6.60 15.96
CA ALA A 707 -2.41 -6.22 16.85
C ALA A 707 -2.53 -7.17 18.05
N CYS A 708 -2.48 -8.48 17.80
CA CYS A 708 -2.47 -9.47 18.87
C CYS A 708 -1.24 -9.32 19.78
N THR A 709 -0.06 -9.03 19.19
CA THR A 709 1.18 -8.82 19.94
C THR A 709 1.05 -7.71 20.98
N ILE A 710 0.41 -6.58 20.64
CA ILE A 710 0.21 -5.46 21.59
C ILE A 710 -0.58 -5.92 22.82
N CYS A 711 -1.74 -6.57 22.61
CA CYS A 711 -2.59 -7.06 23.70
C CYS A 711 -1.89 -8.15 24.52
N LEU A 712 -1.16 -9.05 23.87
CA LEU A 712 -0.45 -10.15 24.53
C LEU A 712 0.69 -9.67 25.42
N ILE A 713 1.41 -8.59 25.05
CA ILE A 713 2.44 -8.00 25.91
C ILE A 713 1.83 -7.49 27.22
N ASP A 714 0.66 -6.84 27.15
CA ASP A 714 -0.04 -6.36 28.36
C ASP A 714 -0.39 -7.52 29.30
N MET A 715 -0.89 -8.63 28.75
CA MET A 715 -1.17 -9.84 29.53
C MET A 715 0.09 -10.46 30.13
N VAL A 716 1.20 -10.51 29.37
CA VAL A 716 2.50 -10.96 29.88
C VAL A 716 2.98 -10.07 31.02
N ALA A 717 2.85 -8.74 30.89
CA ALA A 717 3.22 -7.80 31.93
C ALA A 717 2.45 -8.06 33.24
N GLU A 718 1.14 -8.28 33.17
CA GLU A 718 0.33 -8.67 34.33
C GLU A 718 0.77 -10.01 34.93
N GLY A 719 1.04 -11.02 34.09
CA GLY A 719 1.52 -12.33 34.52
C GLY A 719 2.85 -12.26 35.27
N ILE A 720 3.79 -11.45 34.77
CA ILE A 720 5.09 -11.22 35.40
C ILE A 720 4.90 -10.53 36.75
N ARG A 721 4.08 -9.46 36.81
CA ARG A 721 3.78 -8.73 38.05
C ARG A 721 3.24 -9.67 39.12
N LYS A 722 2.28 -10.52 38.78
CA LYS A 722 1.75 -11.56 39.68
C LYS A 722 2.85 -12.52 40.15
N LYS A 723 3.67 -13.03 39.23
CA LYS A 723 4.72 -14.02 39.54
C LYS A 723 5.86 -13.45 40.40
N LEU A 724 6.15 -12.16 40.26
CA LEU A 724 7.19 -11.45 41.01
C LEU A 724 6.65 -10.68 42.23
N SER A 725 5.33 -10.70 42.47
CA SER A 725 4.66 -9.91 43.51
C SER A 725 4.96 -8.40 43.40
N LEU A 726 4.92 -7.87 42.18
CA LEU A 726 5.12 -6.46 41.84
C LEU A 726 3.83 -5.84 41.29
N ASP A 727 3.78 -4.51 41.22
CA ASP A 727 2.67 -3.75 40.64
C ASP A 727 3.12 -2.93 39.41
N ALA A 728 2.19 -2.21 38.78
CA ALA A 728 2.48 -1.39 37.60
C ALA A 728 3.32 -0.15 37.92
N SER A 729 3.39 0.30 39.17
CA SER A 729 4.19 1.45 39.60
C SER A 729 5.69 1.08 39.71
N THR A 730 5.95 -0.14 40.15
CA THR A 730 7.31 -0.70 40.30
C THR A 730 7.81 -1.30 38.98
N LEU A 731 6.95 -2.06 38.28
CA LEU A 731 7.22 -2.71 37.00
C LEU A 731 6.25 -2.24 35.91
N SER A 732 6.51 -1.05 35.37
CA SER A 732 5.77 -0.46 34.25
C SER A 732 5.98 -1.26 32.94
N LEU A 733 5.09 -1.05 31.95
CA LEU A 733 5.20 -1.73 30.65
C LEU A 733 6.56 -1.50 29.95
N PRO A 734 7.12 -0.26 29.92
CA PRO A 734 8.46 -0.05 29.39
C PRO A 734 9.55 -0.87 30.10
N LYS A 735 9.44 -1.10 31.41
CA LYS A 735 10.40 -1.96 32.12
C LYS A 735 10.23 -3.44 31.76
N VAL A 736 8.98 -3.89 31.52
CA VAL A 736 8.71 -5.25 31.02
C VAL A 736 9.30 -5.47 29.63
N LEU A 737 9.22 -4.48 28.74
CA LEU A 737 9.83 -4.54 27.42
C LEU A 737 11.37 -4.69 27.51
N GLU A 738 12.01 -3.90 28.37
CA GLU A 738 13.48 -3.90 28.53
C GLU A 738 14.00 -5.19 29.15
N GLY A 739 13.45 -5.56 30.31
CA GLY A 739 13.87 -6.76 31.03
C GLY A 739 13.48 -8.06 30.34
N GLY A 740 12.54 -8.00 29.39
CA GLY A 740 11.69 -9.13 29.08
C GLY A 740 11.44 -9.40 27.61
N THR A 741 10.24 -9.06 27.13
CA THR A 741 9.63 -9.65 25.92
C THR A 741 10.53 -9.56 24.69
N TRP A 742 11.23 -8.43 24.52
CA TRP A 742 12.12 -8.18 23.40
C TRP A 742 13.37 -9.07 23.44
N ARG A 743 13.93 -9.31 24.63
CA ARG A 743 15.12 -10.14 24.81
C ARG A 743 14.78 -11.63 24.84
N ALA A 744 13.72 -12.00 25.56
CA ALA A 744 13.19 -13.36 25.59
C ALA A 744 12.85 -13.85 24.17
N GLY A 745 12.25 -12.99 23.34
CA GLY A 745 12.02 -13.28 21.92
C GLY A 745 13.30 -13.60 21.15
N ARG A 746 14.38 -12.83 21.35
CA ARG A 746 15.69 -13.12 20.73
C ARG A 746 16.30 -14.44 21.22
N ILE A 747 16.23 -14.70 22.52
CA ILE A 747 16.79 -15.92 23.13
C ILE A 747 16.08 -17.16 22.57
N ILE A 748 14.75 -17.17 22.57
CA ILE A 748 13.99 -18.31 22.05
C ILE A 748 14.19 -18.44 20.53
N ALA A 749 14.29 -17.33 19.80
CA ALA A 749 14.56 -17.39 18.38
C ALA A 749 15.89 -18.08 18.07
N ALA A 750 16.96 -17.77 18.81
CA ALA A 750 18.26 -18.42 18.70
C ALA A 750 18.25 -19.90 19.13
N GLN A 751 17.37 -20.28 20.06
CA GLN A 751 17.18 -21.69 20.45
C GLN A 751 16.47 -22.50 19.35
N LYS A 752 15.53 -21.88 18.62
CA LYS A 752 14.71 -22.56 17.62
C LYS A 752 15.29 -22.53 16.20
N ARG A 753 16.12 -21.54 15.88
CA ARG A 753 16.68 -21.35 14.52
C ARG A 753 18.17 -21.06 14.61
N LYS A 754 18.96 -21.71 13.75
CA LYS A 754 20.44 -21.63 13.75
C LYS A 754 20.97 -20.21 13.52
N ASP A 755 20.26 -19.40 12.76
CA ASP A 755 20.63 -18.01 12.44
C ASP A 755 20.04 -16.99 13.42
N GLY A 756 19.22 -17.43 14.39
CA GLY A 756 18.52 -16.56 15.34
C GLY A 756 17.55 -15.58 14.67
N SER A 757 17.12 -15.85 13.44
CA SER A 757 16.11 -15.04 12.73
C SER A 757 14.75 -15.13 13.44
N PRO A 758 13.88 -14.12 13.36
CA PRO A 758 12.52 -14.21 13.89
C PRO A 758 11.65 -15.23 13.12
N PRO A 759 10.54 -15.73 13.70
CA PRO A 759 9.63 -16.68 13.03
C PRO A 759 8.87 -16.10 11.84
N ILE A 760 8.74 -14.78 11.76
CA ILE A 760 8.04 -14.08 10.68
C ILE A 760 9.02 -13.18 9.94
N HIS A 761 9.02 -13.24 8.61
CA HIS A 761 9.91 -12.45 7.76
C HIS A 761 9.14 -11.27 7.16
N ILE A 762 9.58 -10.06 7.46
CA ILE A 762 8.99 -8.81 6.97
C ILE A 762 9.95 -8.16 5.98
N ARG A 763 9.45 -7.73 4.82
CA ARG A 763 10.22 -6.93 3.84
C ARG A 763 10.48 -5.56 4.46
N SER A 764 11.75 -5.21 4.63
CA SER A 764 12.17 -3.91 5.13
C SER A 764 12.93 -3.17 4.03
N ASP A 765 12.44 -1.99 3.68
CA ASP A 765 13.12 -1.03 2.81
C ASP A 765 13.93 0.02 3.61
N GLY A 766 13.97 -0.13 4.93
CA GLY A 766 14.57 0.82 5.86
C GLY A 766 13.73 2.07 6.13
N THR A 767 12.46 2.11 5.72
CA THR A 767 11.54 3.24 5.98
C THR A 767 10.42 2.90 6.97
N VAL A 768 10.06 1.62 7.09
CA VAL A 768 9.15 1.10 8.12
C VAL A 768 9.93 0.17 9.07
N PHE A 769 9.90 0.47 10.39
CA PHE A 769 10.80 -0.06 11.42
C PHE A 769 10.24 -1.19 12.25
#